data_AF-A0A7C4FDJ2-F1
#
_entry.id   AF-A0A7C4FDJ2-F1
#
_cell.length_a   1.000
_cell.length_b   1.000
_cell.length_c   1.000
_cell.angle_alpha   90.00
_cell.angle_beta   90.00
_cell.angle_gamma   90.00
#
_symmetry.space_group_name_H-M   'P 1'
#
loop_
_entity.id
_entity.type
_entity.pdbx_description
1 polymer ?
#
loop_
_entity_poly.entity_id
_entity_poly.type
_entity_poly.pdbx_seq_one_letter_code
_entity_poly.pdbx_strand_id
1 'polypeptide(L)'
;MPALKFYFIRIFIFLFIFSFLSSTDLIAATFNIPPGDTTELINAINKSNEDSEPDIINLAKNTTYTLNSINNINFSKNGLPVIKTDITINGNNSTISRNLSAPSFRIFILTNPGKLTINDLTISNGYDDNLIDNYGGGGILNNGGELIINNSIIMENRAEGDGGAGLWLAGNSISKINKTKILNNYAGKDGSGGAIQKRGNANLIIDNCEIKDNFASNIGGAIYSGKDFDGSYGGLIYTTKTIFLNNSAKNNAGAIFNYEGNINISNSCFLNNSFKSIVNYPNYFINLVDNYWGSPDGPSGIGPGSGDYIEGKIYFNPFLSFCPLSSPSPSPSLTPIVLLPGMGGSWNTQAIITGGEGETWKKTPFVKVYDNLKATLTDNAGYVFNQDYFEFYYDWRKPLNNLASQLNNYLENTVLANKPLGTKVNLIGHSLGGLVARTYGQNFGLEKVSQIITSGSPHQGAIPAYLAWAGAKIGDPGSWEWIAMQLYLQIHKGIFNSPVKAVQNLSPSLKDILPVFNFTSPAIITGNSFLENLNTGISQELKNKLTTIDGLENDLNKDTIESIVLGERSLTDKLMGLWKDGKPITYNYTNLGDLTVLQKSSLIEGTNQITVNPASHRELMEKAEGIQAILNAIGLNNVTPKTSTNSLPRNPTLLFFLRSPAELSILGPDGNPPTNMINSIEDKLIVIYNAQDGNYQLTVSGTGIGSYSLDIGQLTDSQEVWQTIKNNTTPGKIDKYQLEFNSQNPKLNAISNTDQNTYLELARFQLEQLKNYINNQVNLSIKKKTDLINPLDKILTLISQNQIQNAILAAVQWRTKTFNYSDEIYLKQEISQAIEWLIKAYELNPLPTIKLASQKLLTAAKTEHQKTIKTIEKKVRGENEVIAEGLNLNEKYLKLAETDFKQNNYDLSQIYSLISRLLSNEVRKLIK
;
A
#
# COMPACT_ATOMS: atom_id res chain seq x y z
N MET A 1 -16.39 53.98 -61.78
CA MET A 1 -16.60 53.25 -63.05
C MET A 1 -15.27 53.16 -63.76
N PRO A 2 -14.92 52.06 -64.44
CA PRO A 2 -15.56 50.72 -64.48
C PRO A 2 -14.48 49.61 -64.26
N ALA A 3 -14.68 48.30 -64.21
CA ALA A 3 -15.77 47.32 -64.18
C ALA A 3 -15.04 45.97 -63.96
N LEU A 4 -15.42 45.14 -62.98
CA LEU A 4 -16.43 44.07 -63.09
C LEU A 4 -15.83 42.71 -63.53
N LYS A 5 -16.19 41.68 -62.73
CA LYS A 5 -16.16 40.21 -62.94
C LYS A 5 -14.88 39.52 -62.42
N PHE A 6 -14.90 38.62 -61.43
CA PHE A 6 -15.93 37.68 -60.97
C PHE A 6 -15.77 37.40 -59.47
N TYR A 7 -16.83 37.56 -58.66
CA TYR A 7 -17.07 36.76 -57.45
C TYR A 7 -18.56 36.86 -57.11
N PHE A 8 -19.36 35.98 -57.73
CA PHE A 8 -20.72 35.65 -57.30
C PHE A 8 -20.69 34.18 -56.89
N ILE A 9 -20.85 33.95 -55.58
CA ILE A 9 -21.56 32.86 -54.88
C ILE A 9 -21.12 33.00 -53.41
N ARG A 10 -21.81 33.88 -52.68
CA ARG A 10 -21.87 33.93 -51.22
C ARG A 10 -23.34 34.15 -50.88
N ILE A 11 -24.08 33.05 -50.83
CA ILE A 11 -25.37 32.78 -50.18
C ILE A 11 -25.57 31.27 -50.43
N PHE A 12 -25.88 30.51 -49.37
CA PHE A 12 -25.74 29.04 -49.22
C PHE A 12 -24.38 28.53 -48.74
N ILE A 13 -24.08 28.84 -47.46
CA ILE A 13 -23.88 27.89 -46.35
C ILE A 13 -23.58 28.80 -45.14
N PHE A 14 -24.65 29.34 -44.56
CA PHE A 14 -24.64 30.08 -43.30
C PHE A 14 -25.75 29.46 -42.45
N LEU A 15 -25.59 28.15 -42.17
CA LEU A 15 -26.42 27.36 -41.24
C LEU A 15 -25.80 26.00 -40.89
N PHE A 16 -24.49 25.84 -41.09
CA PHE A 16 -23.69 24.70 -40.62
C PHE A 16 -22.26 25.22 -40.46
N ILE A 17 -21.98 25.88 -39.34
CA ILE A 17 -20.68 26.20 -38.70
C ILE A 17 -21.04 27.16 -37.56
N PHE A 18 -21.73 26.62 -36.55
CA PHE A 18 -21.78 27.11 -35.16
C PHE A 18 -22.46 26.01 -34.33
N SER A 19 -21.86 24.81 -34.37
CA SER A 19 -22.18 23.69 -33.47
C SER A 19 -20.95 22.79 -33.33
N PHE A 20 -19.80 23.40 -33.05
CA PHE A 20 -18.67 22.74 -32.37
C PHE A 20 -18.00 23.82 -31.51
N LEU A 21 -18.80 24.44 -30.65
CA LEU A 21 -18.29 24.86 -29.35
C LEU A 21 -17.96 23.55 -28.64
N SER A 22 -16.70 23.41 -28.26
CA SER A 22 -16.14 22.36 -27.42
C SER A 22 -17.21 21.69 -26.53
N SER A 23 -17.68 20.51 -26.94
CA SER A 23 -17.99 19.49 -25.96
C SER A 23 -16.63 19.12 -25.37
N THR A 24 -16.25 19.80 -24.29
CA THR A 24 -15.39 19.14 -23.31
C THR A 24 -16.10 17.84 -23.02
N ASP A 25 -15.50 16.70 -23.37
CA ASP A 25 -15.96 15.44 -22.80
C ASP A 25 -15.93 15.66 -21.29
N LEU A 26 -17.11 15.74 -20.67
CA LEU A 26 -17.16 15.79 -19.22
C LEU A 26 -16.68 14.42 -18.77
N ILE A 27 -15.58 14.41 -18.03
CA ILE A 27 -15.01 13.21 -17.43
C ILE A 27 -15.57 13.16 -16.01
N ALA A 28 -16.00 11.97 -15.58
CA ALA A 28 -16.33 11.66 -14.19
C ALA A 28 -15.34 12.33 -13.22
N ALA A 29 -15.84 13.21 -12.36
CA ALA A 29 -15.06 13.93 -11.37
C ALA A 29 -14.84 13.07 -10.12
N THR A 30 -13.74 13.33 -9.42
CA THR A 30 -13.45 12.74 -8.11
C THR A 30 -13.21 13.86 -7.10
N PHE A 31 -14.07 13.93 -6.08
CA PHE A 31 -13.99 14.89 -4.99
C PHE A 31 -13.43 14.21 -3.75
N ASN A 32 -12.37 14.76 -3.15
CA ASN A 32 -11.81 14.28 -1.89
C ASN A 32 -12.16 15.29 -0.80
N ILE A 33 -13.08 14.92 0.09
CA ILE A 33 -13.60 15.83 1.11
C ILE A 33 -12.68 15.83 2.33
N PRO A 34 -12.19 17.01 2.78
CA PRO A 34 -11.39 17.11 3.99
C PRO A 34 -12.13 16.61 5.25
N PRO A 35 -11.42 16.16 6.30
CA PRO A 35 -12.03 15.66 7.51
C PRO A 35 -13.05 16.63 8.13
N GLY A 36 -14.33 16.23 8.16
CA GLY A 36 -15.41 16.97 8.82
C GLY A 36 -15.96 18.16 8.01
N ASP A 37 -15.45 18.39 6.80
CA ASP A 37 -15.86 19.51 5.95
C ASP A 37 -17.20 19.23 5.26
N THR A 38 -18.28 19.56 5.95
CA THR A 38 -19.65 19.43 5.42
C THR A 38 -19.98 20.45 4.34
N THR A 39 -19.26 21.58 4.28
CA THR A 39 -19.46 22.59 3.23
C THR A 39 -18.94 22.04 1.91
N GLU A 40 -17.74 21.45 1.93
CA GLU A 40 -17.15 20.86 0.74
C GLU A 40 -17.92 19.61 0.28
N LEU A 41 -18.44 18.80 1.20
CA LEU A 41 -19.36 17.70 0.86
C LEU A 41 -20.60 18.20 0.11
N ILE A 42 -21.23 19.27 0.59
CA ILE A 42 -22.40 19.88 -0.06
C ILE A 42 -22.03 20.42 -1.44
N ASN A 43 -20.88 21.08 -1.57
CA ASN A 43 -20.39 21.60 -2.85
C ASN A 43 -20.13 20.49 -3.86
N ALA A 44 -19.49 19.40 -3.44
CA ALA A 44 -19.21 18.24 -4.27
C ALA A 44 -20.51 17.61 -4.79
N ILE A 45 -21.50 17.38 -3.92
CA ILE A 45 -22.81 16.85 -4.34
C ILE A 45 -23.51 17.81 -5.31
N ASN A 46 -23.48 19.13 -5.07
CA ASN A 46 -24.06 20.09 -6.00
C ASN A 46 -23.36 20.04 -7.36
N LYS A 47 -22.03 19.96 -7.38
CA LYS A 47 -21.24 19.89 -8.61
C LYS A 47 -21.56 18.64 -9.41
N SER A 48 -21.59 17.48 -8.77
CA SER A 48 -21.98 16.21 -9.41
C SER A 48 -23.42 16.19 -9.91
N ASN A 49 -24.31 17.02 -9.36
CA ASN A 49 -25.66 17.18 -9.88
C ASN A 49 -25.73 18.11 -11.11
N GLU A 50 -24.66 18.82 -11.46
CA GLU A 50 -24.60 19.73 -12.62
C GLU A 50 -24.08 19.06 -13.89
N ASP A 51 -23.19 18.08 -13.76
CA ASP A 51 -22.77 17.22 -14.86
C ASP A 51 -23.54 15.89 -14.85
N SER A 52 -23.87 15.36 -16.03
CA SER A 52 -24.64 14.11 -16.14
C SER A 52 -23.74 12.86 -16.06
N GLU A 53 -22.53 13.02 -15.54
CA GLU A 53 -21.50 11.98 -15.48
C GLU A 53 -21.52 11.24 -14.13
N PRO A 54 -20.99 10.01 -14.07
CA PRO A 54 -20.93 9.23 -12.84
C PRO A 54 -19.77 9.67 -11.95
N ASP A 55 -20.06 10.46 -10.93
CA ASP A 55 -19.05 11.09 -10.07
C ASP A 55 -18.73 10.30 -8.80
N ILE A 56 -17.52 10.51 -8.27
CA ILE A 56 -17.04 9.87 -7.05
C ILE A 56 -16.73 10.92 -5.99
N ILE A 57 -17.29 10.74 -4.79
CA ILE A 57 -17.02 11.54 -3.59
C ILE A 57 -16.37 10.64 -2.55
N ASN A 58 -15.11 10.91 -2.22
CA ASN A 58 -14.36 10.22 -1.18
C ASN A 58 -14.34 11.05 0.10
N LEU A 59 -14.88 10.51 1.19
CA LEU A 59 -14.75 11.11 2.51
C LEU A 59 -13.38 10.76 3.11
N ALA A 60 -12.76 11.68 3.85
CA ALA A 60 -11.60 11.37 4.68
C ALA A 60 -11.89 10.22 5.66
N LYS A 61 -10.97 9.27 5.80
CA LYS A 61 -11.13 8.04 6.61
C LYS A 61 -11.52 8.32 8.07
N ASN A 62 -12.37 7.47 8.65
CA ASN A 62 -12.73 7.44 10.07
C ASN A 62 -13.18 8.80 10.65
N THR A 63 -13.83 9.64 9.85
CA THR A 63 -14.19 11.00 10.25
C THR A 63 -15.69 11.17 10.45
N THR A 64 -16.11 12.10 11.31
CA THR A 64 -17.53 12.49 11.43
C THR A 64 -17.79 13.83 10.73
N TYR A 65 -18.76 13.83 9.81
CA TYR A 65 -19.31 14.96 9.09
C TYR A 65 -20.65 15.34 9.72
N THR A 66 -20.62 16.35 10.59
CA THR A 66 -21.78 16.76 11.38
C THR A 66 -22.58 17.85 10.68
N LEU A 67 -23.80 17.54 10.26
CA LEU A 67 -24.72 18.47 9.61
C LEU A 67 -25.44 19.32 10.67
N ASN A 68 -25.39 20.65 10.52
CA ASN A 68 -25.90 21.60 11.51
C ASN A 68 -27.12 22.41 11.04
N SER A 69 -27.47 22.33 9.76
CA SER A 69 -28.53 23.15 9.16
C SER A 69 -29.29 22.40 8.08
N ILE A 70 -30.53 22.83 7.85
CA ILE A 70 -31.33 22.38 6.71
C ILE A 70 -30.69 22.93 5.43
N ASN A 71 -30.42 22.05 4.47
CA ASN A 71 -29.90 22.40 3.14
C ASN A 71 -31.03 22.77 2.17
N ASN A 72 -32.11 21.99 2.13
CA ASN A 72 -33.27 22.24 1.27
C ASN A 72 -34.57 21.66 1.88
N ILE A 73 -35.72 21.99 1.28
CA ILE A 73 -37.06 21.56 1.74
C ILE A 73 -37.80 20.72 0.68
N ASN A 74 -37.08 20.11 -0.27
CA ASN A 74 -37.69 19.27 -1.29
C ASN A 74 -38.13 17.93 -0.66
N PHE A 75 -39.43 17.64 -0.69
CA PHE A 75 -40.01 16.44 -0.05
C PHE A 75 -39.70 16.38 1.46
N SER A 76 -39.95 17.49 2.18
CA SER A 76 -39.52 17.76 3.57
C SER A 76 -38.08 18.29 3.68
N LYS A 77 -37.64 18.58 4.91
CA LYS A 77 -36.34 19.18 5.24
C LYS A 77 -35.21 18.15 5.09
N ASN A 78 -34.16 18.49 4.34
CA ASN A 78 -32.99 17.63 4.12
C ASN A 78 -31.69 18.35 4.51
N GLY A 79 -30.70 17.59 5.00
CA GLY A 79 -29.38 18.07 5.42
C GLY A 79 -28.35 18.12 4.29
N LEU A 80 -28.58 17.39 3.19
CA LEU A 80 -27.74 17.38 1.99
C LEU A 80 -28.57 17.70 0.72
N PRO A 81 -27.92 18.10 -0.39
CA PRO A 81 -28.60 18.34 -1.65
C PRO A 81 -29.29 17.08 -2.19
N VAL A 82 -30.32 17.29 -3.01
CA VAL A 82 -31.06 16.20 -3.67
C VAL A 82 -30.18 15.53 -4.73
N ILE A 83 -30.03 14.21 -4.67
CA ILE A 83 -29.30 13.43 -5.68
C ILE A 83 -30.17 13.24 -6.92
N LYS A 84 -29.67 13.70 -8.07
CA LYS A 84 -30.35 13.69 -9.38
C LYS A 84 -29.56 12.98 -10.48
N THR A 85 -28.27 12.73 -10.26
CA THR A 85 -27.32 12.09 -11.18
C THR A 85 -26.71 10.83 -10.53
N ASP A 86 -25.76 10.17 -11.19
CA ASP A 86 -25.06 8.99 -10.63
C ASP A 86 -23.89 9.46 -9.74
N ILE A 87 -24.02 9.23 -8.43
CA ILE A 87 -23.03 9.63 -7.43
C ILE A 87 -22.62 8.42 -6.60
N THR A 88 -21.31 8.18 -6.51
CA THR A 88 -20.72 7.21 -5.60
C THR A 88 -20.05 7.91 -4.43
N ILE A 89 -20.52 7.64 -3.21
CA ILE A 89 -19.91 8.11 -1.96
C ILE A 89 -19.13 6.97 -1.30
N ASN A 90 -17.81 7.09 -1.27
CA ASN A 90 -16.93 6.22 -0.51
C ASN A 90 -16.73 6.81 0.88
N GLY A 91 -17.44 6.25 1.86
CA GLY A 91 -17.45 6.69 3.24
C GLY A 91 -16.14 6.46 3.98
N ASN A 92 -15.35 5.45 3.60
CA ASN A 92 -14.07 5.16 4.24
C ASN A 92 -14.18 5.02 5.79
N ASN A 93 -15.21 4.31 6.25
CA ASN A 93 -15.61 4.14 7.65
C ASN A 93 -15.97 5.47 8.37
N SER A 94 -16.37 6.49 7.62
CA SER A 94 -16.82 7.76 8.17
C SER A 94 -18.29 7.74 8.58
N THR A 95 -18.69 8.78 9.31
CA THR A 95 -20.06 9.02 9.72
C THR A 95 -20.56 10.34 9.14
N ILE A 96 -21.72 10.33 8.48
CA ILE A 96 -22.51 11.55 8.25
C ILE A 96 -23.64 11.54 9.27
N SER A 97 -23.68 12.55 10.14
CA SER A 97 -24.65 12.61 11.23
C SER A 97 -25.30 13.98 11.34
N ARG A 98 -26.59 14.01 11.65
CA ARG A 98 -27.26 15.24 12.08
C ARG A 98 -26.83 15.58 13.51
N ASN A 99 -26.45 16.84 13.76
CA ASN A 99 -26.28 17.34 15.12
C ASN A 99 -27.63 17.30 15.86
N LEU A 100 -27.68 16.68 17.05
CA LEU A 100 -28.92 16.58 17.84
C LEU A 100 -29.51 17.94 18.23
N SER A 101 -28.67 18.98 18.36
CA SER A 101 -29.08 20.37 18.64
C SER A 101 -29.51 21.15 17.40
N ALA A 102 -29.28 20.63 16.18
CA ALA A 102 -29.74 21.25 14.96
C ALA A 102 -31.25 21.03 14.76
N PRO A 103 -31.92 21.83 13.90
CA PRO A 103 -33.28 21.53 13.47
C PRO A 103 -33.41 20.09 12.94
N SER A 104 -34.63 19.54 12.97
CA SER A 104 -34.92 18.24 12.38
C SER A 104 -34.77 18.30 10.86
N PHE A 105 -34.02 17.37 10.29
CA PHE A 105 -33.97 17.11 8.85
C PHE A 105 -33.49 15.69 8.56
N ARG A 106 -33.91 15.17 7.40
CA ARG A 106 -33.40 13.94 6.80
C ARG A 106 -31.96 14.08 6.32
N ILE A 107 -31.15 13.03 6.30
CA ILE A 107 -29.78 13.11 5.75
C ILE A 107 -29.79 13.17 4.22
N PHE A 108 -30.27 12.12 3.55
CA PHE A 108 -30.23 11.98 2.09
C PHE A 108 -31.61 11.93 1.45
N ILE A 109 -31.71 12.47 0.24
CA ILE A 109 -32.84 12.25 -0.65
C ILE A 109 -32.35 12.07 -2.08
N LEU A 110 -32.93 11.10 -2.79
CA LEU A 110 -32.72 10.91 -4.21
C LEU A 110 -34.05 10.83 -4.97
N THR A 111 -34.07 11.38 -6.19
CA THR A 111 -35.24 11.45 -7.07
C THR A 111 -34.88 10.99 -8.48
N ASN A 112 -35.79 10.33 -9.20
CA ASN A 112 -35.59 9.91 -10.60
C ASN A 112 -34.99 11.04 -11.49
N PRO A 113 -33.89 10.83 -12.23
CA PRO A 113 -33.16 9.57 -12.48
C PRO A 113 -31.95 9.31 -11.55
N GLY A 114 -31.86 10.01 -10.42
CA GLY A 114 -30.72 9.95 -9.51
C GLY A 114 -30.38 8.54 -9.03
N LYS A 115 -29.07 8.28 -8.97
CA LYS A 115 -28.49 7.04 -8.52
C LYS A 115 -27.44 7.31 -7.46
N LEU A 116 -27.57 6.67 -6.30
CA LEU A 116 -26.65 6.85 -5.19
C LEU A 116 -26.04 5.50 -4.80
N THR A 117 -24.72 5.39 -4.90
CA THR A 117 -23.96 4.25 -4.34
C THR A 117 -23.23 4.71 -3.07
N ILE A 118 -23.44 4.01 -1.97
CA ILE A 118 -22.81 4.29 -0.67
C ILE A 118 -21.97 3.08 -0.26
N ASN A 119 -20.69 3.31 0.02
CA ASN A 119 -19.76 2.29 0.50
C ASN A 119 -19.16 2.71 1.84
N ASP A 120 -19.08 1.81 2.82
CA ASP A 120 -18.34 2.02 4.08
C ASP A 120 -18.73 3.30 4.84
N LEU A 121 -20.02 3.61 4.94
CA LEU A 121 -20.52 4.84 5.56
C LEU A 121 -21.49 4.55 6.72
N THR A 122 -21.39 5.32 7.80
CA THR A 122 -22.42 5.40 8.83
C THR A 122 -23.33 6.62 8.58
N ILE A 123 -24.64 6.39 8.52
CA ILE A 123 -25.68 7.44 8.39
C ILE A 123 -26.49 7.43 9.68
N SER A 124 -26.43 8.53 10.42
CA SER A 124 -27.06 8.57 11.75
C SER A 124 -27.76 9.87 12.12
N ASN A 125 -28.65 9.75 13.11
CA ASN A 125 -29.37 10.84 13.76
C ASN A 125 -30.27 11.69 12.86
N GLY A 126 -30.46 11.29 11.59
CA GLY A 126 -31.40 11.94 10.68
C GLY A 126 -32.81 11.92 11.26
N TYR A 127 -33.52 13.03 11.14
CA TYR A 127 -34.83 13.19 11.76
C TYR A 127 -35.81 13.92 10.85
N ASP A 128 -36.80 13.21 10.33
CA ASP A 128 -37.97 13.83 9.71
C ASP A 128 -39.07 14.06 10.77
N ASP A 129 -39.37 15.33 11.06
CA ASP A 129 -40.36 15.74 12.07
C ASP A 129 -41.75 16.01 11.47
N ASN A 130 -41.95 15.68 10.20
CA ASN A 130 -43.17 16.01 9.49
C ASN A 130 -44.30 15.05 9.88
N LEU A 131 -45.45 15.64 10.24
CA LEU A 131 -46.67 14.91 10.62
C LEU A 131 -47.77 15.01 9.54
N ILE A 132 -47.56 15.79 8.49
CA ILE A 132 -48.62 16.23 7.57
C ILE A 132 -48.28 15.84 6.12
N ASP A 133 -47.03 16.00 5.70
CA ASP A 133 -46.62 15.59 4.35
C ASP A 133 -46.23 14.11 4.36
N ASN A 134 -46.74 13.35 3.39
CA ASN A 134 -46.58 11.90 3.38
C ASN A 134 -45.17 11.44 2.89
N TYR A 135 -44.10 11.96 3.47
CA TYR A 135 -42.72 11.62 3.10
C TYR A 135 -41.87 11.34 4.34
N GLY A 136 -41.76 10.08 4.76
CA GLY A 136 -40.89 9.67 5.87
C GLY A 136 -39.41 9.50 5.49
N GLY A 137 -38.68 8.67 6.23
CA GLY A 137 -37.23 8.49 6.00
C GLY A 137 -36.37 9.48 6.78
N GLY A 138 -36.02 9.20 8.03
CA GLY A 138 -35.09 10.04 8.79
C GLY A 138 -33.67 9.97 8.23
N GLY A 139 -33.21 8.78 7.85
CA GLY A 139 -31.92 8.58 7.20
C GLY A 139 -31.98 8.96 5.73
N ILE A 140 -32.73 8.18 4.94
CA ILE A 140 -32.75 8.28 3.48
C ILE A 140 -34.18 8.17 2.93
N LEU A 141 -34.52 9.02 1.95
CA LEU A 141 -35.69 8.89 1.10
C LEU A 141 -35.26 8.60 -0.33
N ASN A 142 -35.65 7.45 -0.87
CA ASN A 142 -35.55 7.13 -2.29
C ASN A 142 -36.92 7.28 -2.96
N ASN A 143 -37.10 8.37 -3.71
CA ASN A 143 -38.33 8.68 -4.43
C ASN A 143 -38.15 8.49 -5.95
N GLY A 144 -38.19 7.22 -6.38
CA GLY A 144 -38.09 6.82 -7.78
C GLY A 144 -36.68 6.68 -8.37
N GLY A 145 -35.61 6.77 -7.58
CA GLY A 145 -34.22 6.58 -8.04
C GLY A 145 -33.62 5.19 -7.74
N GLU A 146 -32.33 5.02 -8.02
CA GLU A 146 -31.57 3.80 -7.70
C GLU A 146 -30.65 4.02 -6.49
N LEU A 147 -30.77 3.19 -5.46
CA LEU A 147 -29.97 3.25 -4.24
C LEU A 147 -29.20 1.94 -4.05
N ILE A 148 -27.88 2.02 -3.90
CA ILE A 148 -27.01 0.88 -3.59
C ILE A 148 -26.26 1.20 -2.32
N ILE A 149 -26.36 0.34 -1.30
CA ILE A 149 -25.68 0.51 -0.02
C ILE A 149 -24.86 -0.75 0.27
N ASN A 150 -23.56 -0.58 0.43
CA ASN A 150 -22.60 -1.64 0.70
C ASN A 150 -21.84 -1.39 2.00
N ASN A 151 -21.70 -2.43 2.82
CA ASN A 151 -20.83 -2.45 4.00
C ASN A 151 -21.00 -1.21 4.92
N SER A 152 -22.24 -0.78 5.13
CA SER A 152 -22.55 0.49 5.78
C SER A 152 -23.39 0.29 7.05
N ILE A 153 -23.62 1.37 7.79
CA ILE A 153 -24.45 1.39 9.00
C ILE A 153 -25.51 2.50 8.88
N ILE A 154 -26.78 2.16 9.08
CA ILE A 154 -27.90 3.12 9.15
C ILE A 154 -28.48 3.04 10.54
N MET A 155 -28.23 4.05 11.38
CA MET A 155 -28.60 3.95 12.80
C MET A 155 -29.14 5.21 13.44
N GLU A 156 -29.98 5.02 14.46
CA GLU A 156 -30.50 6.10 15.30
C GLU A 156 -31.25 7.19 14.52
N ASN A 157 -31.82 6.83 13.36
CA ASN A 157 -32.63 7.75 12.57
C ASN A 157 -34.09 7.70 13.03
N ARG A 158 -34.79 8.83 12.88
CA ARG A 158 -36.16 9.03 13.34
C ARG A 158 -37.06 9.60 12.24
N ALA A 159 -38.30 9.14 12.16
CA ALA A 159 -39.34 9.77 11.35
C ALA A 159 -40.64 9.84 12.18
N GLU A 160 -41.19 11.03 12.41
CA GLU A 160 -42.23 11.24 13.42
C GLU A 160 -43.63 10.89 12.95
N GLY A 161 -44.06 11.34 11.76
CA GLY A 161 -45.42 11.10 11.27
C GLY A 161 -45.50 9.87 10.40
N ASP A 162 -44.67 9.86 9.37
CA ASP A 162 -44.51 8.75 8.45
C ASP A 162 -43.32 7.87 8.88
N GLY A 163 -43.34 6.58 8.56
CA GLY A 163 -42.31 5.65 9.02
C GLY A 163 -41.06 5.60 8.15
N GLY A 164 -40.48 4.41 7.99
CA GLY A 164 -39.22 4.21 7.25
C GLY A 164 -38.04 4.93 7.87
N ALA A 165 -37.94 5.00 9.20
CA ALA A 165 -37.04 5.95 9.86
C ALA A 165 -35.58 5.82 9.42
N GLY A 166 -35.10 4.60 9.11
CA GLY A 166 -33.86 4.41 8.37
C GLY A 166 -34.01 4.77 6.89
N LEU A 167 -34.85 4.02 6.18
CA LEU A 167 -35.06 4.14 4.73
C LEU A 167 -36.55 4.21 4.36
N TRP A 168 -36.91 5.20 3.54
CA TRP A 168 -38.20 5.25 2.86
C TRP A 168 -38.01 5.03 1.34
N LEU A 169 -38.72 4.06 0.78
CA LEU A 169 -38.68 3.70 -0.63
C LEU A 169 -40.07 3.90 -1.25
N ALA A 170 -40.18 4.84 -2.19
CA ALA A 170 -41.43 5.16 -2.89
C ALA A 170 -41.23 5.31 -4.40
N GLY A 171 -42.35 5.40 -5.12
CA GLY A 171 -42.36 5.42 -6.58
C GLY A 171 -41.84 4.11 -7.18
N ASN A 172 -41.32 4.19 -8.41
CA ASN A 172 -40.70 3.05 -9.10
C ASN A 172 -39.21 2.88 -8.71
N SER A 173 -38.87 3.15 -7.44
CA SER A 173 -37.47 3.11 -6.98
C SER A 173 -36.90 1.70 -6.91
N ILE A 174 -35.57 1.59 -6.99
CA ILE A 174 -34.83 0.32 -6.84
C ILE A 174 -33.79 0.52 -5.75
N SER A 175 -33.80 -0.35 -4.73
CA SER A 175 -32.82 -0.31 -3.65
C SER A 175 -32.16 -1.67 -3.44
N LYS A 176 -30.82 -1.69 -3.40
CA LYS A 176 -30.00 -2.87 -3.10
C LYS A 176 -29.18 -2.58 -1.85
N ILE A 177 -29.36 -3.39 -0.82
CA ILE A 177 -28.69 -3.24 0.47
C ILE A 177 -27.89 -4.52 0.74
N ASN A 178 -26.57 -4.37 0.88
CA ASN A 178 -25.64 -5.49 1.00
C ASN A 178 -24.68 -5.29 2.17
N LYS A 179 -24.45 -6.33 2.98
CA LYS A 179 -23.50 -6.32 4.11
C LYS A 179 -23.69 -5.14 5.07
N THR A 180 -24.92 -4.68 5.24
CA THR A 180 -25.22 -3.42 5.93
C THR A 180 -25.98 -3.70 7.23
N LYS A 181 -25.73 -2.86 8.24
CA LYS A 181 -26.44 -2.90 9.52
C LYS A 181 -27.47 -1.79 9.58
N ILE A 182 -28.71 -2.10 9.94
CA ILE A 182 -29.80 -1.13 10.13
C ILE A 182 -30.29 -1.24 11.56
N LEU A 183 -29.88 -0.29 12.41
CA LEU A 183 -29.88 -0.42 13.86
C LEU A 183 -30.64 0.71 14.56
N ASN A 184 -31.46 0.41 15.57
CA ASN A 184 -32.02 1.42 16.48
C ASN A 184 -32.78 2.57 15.78
N ASN A 185 -33.42 2.33 14.63
CA ASN A 185 -34.21 3.36 13.96
C ASN A 185 -35.65 3.39 14.51
N TYR A 186 -36.22 4.59 14.62
CA TYR A 186 -37.48 4.85 15.33
C TYR A 186 -38.52 5.54 14.44
N ALA A 187 -39.58 4.82 14.11
CA ALA A 187 -40.78 5.40 13.49
C ALA A 187 -41.79 5.84 14.58
N GLY A 188 -42.06 7.13 14.62
CA GLY A 188 -42.89 7.83 15.61
C GLY A 188 -44.39 7.64 15.40
N LYS A 189 -45.18 8.62 15.86
CA LYS A 189 -46.65 8.56 15.90
C LYS A 189 -47.23 8.25 14.52
N ASP A 190 -47.90 7.11 14.41
CA ASP A 190 -48.51 6.53 13.19
C ASP A 190 -47.51 5.93 12.16
N GLY A 191 -46.20 6.09 12.38
CA GLY A 191 -45.14 5.57 11.53
C GLY A 191 -45.02 4.04 11.51
N SER A 192 -44.75 3.50 10.32
CA SER A 192 -44.61 2.06 10.04
C SER A 192 -43.26 1.74 9.38
N GLY A 193 -42.66 0.58 9.63
CA GLY A 193 -41.32 0.29 9.09
C GLY A 193 -40.24 1.06 9.85
N GLY A 194 -39.96 0.67 11.09
CA GLY A 194 -38.94 1.35 11.92
C GLY A 194 -37.58 1.40 11.23
N ALA A 195 -37.19 0.31 10.57
CA ALA A 195 -36.01 0.28 9.71
C ALA A 195 -36.33 0.81 8.30
N ILE A 196 -37.27 0.15 7.61
CA ILE A 196 -37.54 0.36 6.19
C ILE A 196 -39.04 0.43 5.94
N GLN A 197 -39.46 1.45 5.19
CA GLN A 197 -40.80 1.54 4.63
C GLN A 197 -40.71 1.46 3.11
N LYS A 198 -41.35 0.43 2.53
CA LYS A 198 -41.47 0.22 1.09
C LYS A 198 -42.91 0.49 0.67
N ARG A 199 -43.10 1.38 -0.30
CA ARG A 199 -44.39 1.79 -0.86
C ARG A 199 -44.44 1.50 -2.36
N GLY A 200 -45.65 1.22 -2.88
CA GLY A 200 -45.90 1.15 -4.31
C GLY A 200 -45.17 0.05 -5.06
N ASN A 201 -44.65 0.41 -6.22
CA ASN A 201 -43.90 -0.46 -7.13
C ASN A 201 -42.39 -0.52 -6.81
N ALA A 202 -41.93 0.10 -5.72
CA ALA A 202 -40.53 0.09 -5.35
C ALA A 202 -40.00 -1.34 -5.16
N ASN A 203 -38.77 -1.59 -5.60
CA ASN A 203 -38.10 -2.89 -5.43
C ASN A 203 -37.00 -2.78 -4.38
N LEU A 204 -36.94 -3.76 -3.49
CA LEU A 204 -35.97 -3.84 -2.40
C LEU A 204 -35.29 -5.20 -2.42
N ILE A 205 -33.97 -5.19 -2.54
CA ILE A 205 -33.12 -6.37 -2.45
C ILE A 205 -32.22 -6.21 -1.23
N ILE A 206 -32.27 -7.17 -0.31
CA ILE A 206 -31.46 -7.20 0.91
C ILE A 206 -30.63 -8.49 0.93
N ASP A 207 -29.32 -8.37 1.03
CA ASP A 207 -28.40 -9.51 1.12
C ASP A 207 -27.40 -9.32 2.26
N ASN A 208 -27.18 -10.37 3.03
CA ASN A 208 -26.14 -10.43 4.05
C ASN A 208 -26.18 -9.29 5.09
N CYS A 209 -27.38 -8.87 5.52
CA CYS A 209 -27.57 -7.72 6.39
C CYS A 209 -27.95 -8.08 7.84
N GLU A 210 -27.86 -7.10 8.74
CA GLU A 210 -28.36 -7.18 10.12
C GLU A 210 -29.37 -6.04 10.35
N ILE A 211 -30.64 -6.38 10.59
CA ILE A 211 -31.72 -5.43 10.87
C ILE A 211 -32.17 -5.65 12.32
N LYS A 212 -31.74 -4.76 13.21
CA LYS A 212 -31.78 -5.01 14.64
C LYS A 212 -32.27 -3.83 15.47
N ASP A 213 -33.04 -4.14 16.51
CA ASP A 213 -33.50 -3.18 17.53
C ASP A 213 -34.27 -1.98 16.93
N ASN A 214 -34.92 -2.14 15.77
CA ASN A 214 -35.73 -1.08 15.17
C ASN A 214 -37.15 -1.08 15.74
N PHE A 215 -37.73 0.11 15.86
CA PHE A 215 -39.03 0.31 16.49
C PHE A 215 -40.00 1.08 15.58
N ALA A 216 -41.26 0.64 15.53
CA ALA A 216 -42.36 1.39 14.93
C ALA A 216 -43.55 1.57 15.88
N SER A 217 -44.07 2.80 16.01
CA SER A 217 -45.24 3.04 16.86
C SER A 217 -46.54 2.51 16.27
N ASN A 218 -46.57 2.16 14.97
CA ASN A 218 -47.71 1.50 14.34
C ASN A 218 -47.40 0.03 14.03
N ILE A 219 -46.86 -0.27 12.84
CA ILE A 219 -46.70 -1.64 12.34
C ILE A 219 -45.39 -1.85 11.59
N GLY A 220 -44.88 -3.08 11.59
CA GLY A 220 -43.65 -3.44 10.88
C GLY A 220 -42.42 -2.80 11.54
N GLY A 221 -41.99 -3.30 12.70
CA GLY A 221 -40.86 -2.72 13.44
C GLY A 221 -39.57 -2.68 12.62
N ALA A 222 -39.31 -3.71 11.82
CA ALA A 222 -38.27 -3.67 10.79
C ALA A 222 -38.82 -3.12 9.47
N ILE A 223 -39.67 -3.88 8.78
CA ILE A 223 -40.09 -3.57 7.42
C ILE A 223 -41.62 -3.42 7.34
N TYR A 224 -42.06 -2.33 6.73
CA TYR A 224 -43.43 -2.19 6.24
C TYR A 224 -43.45 -2.22 4.72
N SER A 225 -44.39 -2.98 4.14
CA SER A 225 -44.67 -3.03 2.70
C SER A 225 -46.13 -2.67 2.45
N GLY A 226 -46.40 -1.66 1.63
CA GLY A 226 -47.77 -1.19 1.36
C GLY A 226 -47.95 -0.44 0.03
N LYS A 227 -49.18 0.05 -0.19
CA LYS A 227 -49.57 0.87 -1.35
C LYS A 227 -48.86 2.21 -1.36
N ASP A 228 -48.58 2.73 -2.56
CA ASP A 228 -48.15 4.12 -2.74
C ASP A 228 -49.33 5.10 -2.66
N PHE A 229 -49.02 6.40 -2.69
CA PHE A 229 -50.01 7.48 -2.66
C PHE A 229 -50.93 7.52 -3.88
N ASP A 230 -50.46 7.04 -5.02
CA ASP A 230 -51.25 6.92 -6.26
C ASP A 230 -52.14 5.65 -6.29
N GLY A 231 -52.12 4.85 -5.21
CA GLY A 231 -52.86 3.60 -5.12
C GLY A 231 -52.16 2.39 -5.77
N SER A 232 -50.95 2.56 -6.30
CA SER A 232 -50.17 1.46 -6.90
C SER A 232 -49.69 0.44 -5.86
N TYR A 233 -49.56 -0.82 -6.29
CA TYR A 233 -49.07 -1.97 -5.53
C TYR A 233 -48.32 -2.92 -6.46
N GLY A 234 -47.43 -3.75 -5.91
CA GLY A 234 -46.79 -4.85 -6.67
C GLY A 234 -45.26 -4.90 -6.67
N GLY A 235 -44.55 -3.94 -6.05
CA GLY A 235 -43.09 -4.01 -5.94
C GLY A 235 -42.59 -5.18 -5.09
N LEU A 236 -41.40 -5.71 -5.41
CA LEU A 236 -40.79 -6.90 -4.80
C LEU A 236 -39.90 -6.55 -3.60
N ILE A 237 -40.00 -7.34 -2.53
CA ILE A 237 -38.98 -7.45 -1.49
C ILE A 237 -38.33 -8.82 -1.62
N TYR A 238 -37.03 -8.83 -1.89
CA TYR A 238 -36.21 -10.03 -1.93
C TYR A 238 -35.13 -9.95 -0.85
N THR A 239 -35.14 -10.89 0.09
CA THR A 239 -34.18 -10.92 1.20
C THR A 239 -33.49 -12.26 1.31
N THR A 240 -32.18 -12.25 1.48
CA THR A 240 -31.41 -13.47 1.79
C THR A 240 -30.29 -13.19 2.79
N LYS A 241 -29.85 -14.23 3.50
CA LYS A 241 -28.71 -14.17 4.43
C LYS A 241 -28.81 -13.01 5.45
N THR A 242 -30.02 -12.67 5.89
CA THR A 242 -30.23 -11.50 6.75
C THR A 242 -30.73 -11.89 8.13
N ILE A 243 -30.29 -11.18 9.17
CA ILE A 243 -30.76 -11.35 10.55
C ILE A 243 -31.76 -10.23 10.89
N PHE A 244 -32.96 -10.62 11.30
CA PHE A 244 -33.98 -9.75 11.91
C PHE A 244 -34.03 -10.03 13.41
N LEU A 245 -33.44 -9.14 14.21
CA LEU A 245 -33.26 -9.36 15.65
C LEU A 245 -33.91 -8.26 16.48
N ASN A 246 -34.76 -8.63 17.44
CA ASN A 246 -35.34 -7.71 18.43
C ASN A 246 -36.09 -6.51 17.84
N ASN A 247 -36.59 -6.60 16.61
CA ASN A 247 -37.40 -5.52 16.06
C ASN A 247 -38.79 -5.55 16.68
N SER A 248 -39.37 -4.38 16.88
CA SER A 248 -40.59 -4.24 17.66
C SER A 248 -41.54 -3.21 17.09
N ALA A 249 -42.83 -3.49 17.21
CA ALA A 249 -43.87 -2.54 16.84
C ALA A 249 -44.94 -2.49 17.92
N LYS A 250 -45.55 -1.32 18.13
CA LYS A 250 -46.56 -1.16 19.19
C LYS A 250 -47.90 -1.84 18.85
N ASN A 251 -48.36 -1.77 17.60
CA ASN A 251 -49.68 -2.30 17.22
C ASN A 251 -49.59 -3.70 16.63
N ASN A 252 -48.69 -3.95 15.68
CA ASN A 252 -48.59 -5.27 15.04
C ASN A 252 -47.27 -5.47 14.27
N ALA A 253 -46.86 -6.72 14.03
CA ALA A 253 -45.70 -7.10 13.22
C ALA A 253 -44.36 -6.46 13.68
N GLY A 254 -43.68 -7.04 14.67
CA GLY A 254 -42.38 -6.58 15.15
C GLY A 254 -41.29 -6.62 14.08
N ALA A 255 -41.28 -7.62 13.19
CA ALA A 255 -40.38 -7.64 12.04
C ALA A 255 -41.06 -7.06 10.80
N ILE A 256 -41.96 -7.79 10.15
CA ILE A 256 -42.46 -7.45 8.81
C ILE A 256 -43.98 -7.37 8.77
N PHE A 257 -44.51 -6.21 8.38
CA PHE A 257 -45.91 -6.06 8.02
C PHE A 257 -46.06 -5.94 6.51
N ASN A 258 -46.79 -6.87 5.89
CA ASN A 258 -47.06 -6.83 4.46
C ASN A 258 -48.53 -6.54 4.16
N TYR A 259 -48.77 -5.45 3.45
CA TYR A 259 -50.06 -5.00 2.94
C TYR A 259 -50.04 -4.97 1.41
N GLU A 260 -50.31 -6.13 0.78
CA GLU A 260 -50.36 -6.29 -0.68
C GLU A 260 -49.02 -6.14 -1.43
N GLY A 261 -47.87 -6.38 -0.78
CA GLY A 261 -46.57 -6.51 -1.45
C GLY A 261 -46.21 -7.97 -1.81
N ASN A 262 -45.25 -8.14 -2.74
CA ASN A 262 -44.66 -9.43 -3.06
C ASN A 262 -43.36 -9.61 -2.27
N ILE A 263 -43.26 -10.67 -1.46
CA ILE A 263 -42.13 -10.90 -0.56
C ILE A 263 -41.57 -12.30 -0.78
N ASN A 264 -40.25 -12.38 -0.97
CA ASN A 264 -39.46 -13.60 -1.01
C ASN A 264 -38.29 -13.47 -0.03
N ILE A 265 -38.28 -14.29 1.02
CA ILE A 265 -37.20 -14.31 2.03
C ILE A 265 -36.70 -15.74 2.18
N SER A 266 -35.38 -15.92 2.12
CA SER A 266 -34.76 -17.23 2.34
C SER A 266 -33.43 -17.13 3.07
N ASN A 267 -32.94 -18.24 3.62
CA ASN A 267 -31.63 -18.34 4.27
C ASN A 267 -31.39 -17.25 5.35
N SER A 268 -32.45 -16.81 6.02
CA SER A 268 -32.46 -15.68 6.95
C SER A 268 -32.90 -16.11 8.35
N CYS A 269 -32.70 -15.24 9.35
CA CYS A 269 -33.04 -15.54 10.74
C CYS A 269 -33.98 -14.48 11.32
N PHE A 270 -35.05 -14.93 11.96
CA PHE A 270 -35.98 -14.11 12.73
C PHE A 270 -35.85 -14.48 14.21
N LEU A 271 -35.40 -13.53 15.03
CA LEU A 271 -35.04 -13.74 16.41
C LEU A 271 -35.69 -12.66 17.30
N ASN A 272 -36.56 -13.09 18.22
CA ASN A 272 -37.10 -12.24 19.29
C ASN A 272 -37.81 -10.97 18.79
N ASN A 273 -38.48 -11.02 17.63
CA ASN A 273 -39.23 -9.86 17.16
C ASN A 273 -40.60 -9.81 17.88
N SER A 274 -40.93 -8.67 18.48
CA SER A 274 -42.04 -8.59 19.44
C SER A 274 -43.43 -8.65 18.80
N PHE A 275 -44.47 -8.94 19.61
CA PHE A 275 -45.85 -9.21 19.19
C PHE A 275 -45.95 -10.40 18.23
N LYS A 276 -46.34 -10.14 16.98
CA LYS A 276 -46.29 -11.06 15.85
C LYS A 276 -45.01 -10.68 15.11
N SER A 277 -44.14 -11.62 14.75
CA SER A 277 -42.92 -11.29 14.00
C SER A 277 -43.28 -10.84 12.58
N ILE A 278 -44.10 -11.63 11.87
CA ILE A 278 -44.50 -11.33 10.50
C ILE A 278 -46.02 -11.44 10.34
N VAL A 279 -46.63 -10.45 9.69
CA VAL A 279 -48.06 -10.49 9.35
C VAL A 279 -48.28 -10.16 7.88
N ASN A 280 -48.97 -11.06 7.17
CA ASN A 280 -49.31 -10.94 5.77
C ASN A 280 -50.82 -10.73 5.58
N TYR A 281 -51.24 -9.51 5.18
CA TYR A 281 -52.64 -9.12 4.93
C TYR A 281 -53.20 -9.21 3.48
N PRO A 282 -52.55 -9.77 2.44
CA PRO A 282 -53.15 -10.02 1.14
C PRO A 282 -53.85 -11.39 1.02
N ASN A 283 -54.63 -11.55 -0.05
CA ASN A 283 -55.31 -12.80 -0.38
C ASN A 283 -54.43 -13.87 -1.05
N TYR A 284 -53.12 -13.64 -1.24
CA TYR A 284 -52.17 -14.57 -1.87
C TYR A 284 -50.99 -14.92 -0.95
N PHE A 285 -50.30 -16.01 -1.26
CA PHE A 285 -49.14 -16.47 -0.49
C PHE A 285 -47.88 -15.67 -0.78
N ILE A 286 -47.10 -15.39 0.26
CA ILE A 286 -45.70 -14.94 0.16
C ILE A 286 -44.74 -16.06 0.53
N ASN A 287 -43.50 -16.00 0.04
CA ASN A 287 -42.51 -17.07 0.17
C ASN A 287 -41.45 -16.74 1.24
N LEU A 288 -41.39 -17.55 2.30
CA LEU A 288 -40.51 -17.40 3.46
C LEU A 288 -39.88 -18.76 3.84
N VAL A 289 -39.49 -19.55 2.86
CA VAL A 289 -38.82 -20.85 3.04
C VAL A 289 -37.35 -20.70 3.40
N ASP A 290 -36.75 -21.76 3.94
CA ASP A 290 -35.34 -21.86 4.32
C ASP A 290 -34.90 -20.80 5.34
N ASN A 291 -35.80 -20.42 6.26
CA ASN A 291 -35.50 -19.45 7.32
C ASN A 291 -35.49 -20.10 8.70
N TYR A 292 -34.69 -19.56 9.62
CA TYR A 292 -34.73 -19.89 11.04
C TYR A 292 -35.62 -18.90 11.79
N TRP A 293 -36.45 -19.42 12.68
CA TRP A 293 -37.49 -18.64 13.36
C TRP A 293 -37.22 -18.46 14.85
N GLY A 294 -35.98 -18.58 15.30
CA GLY A 294 -35.67 -18.46 16.73
C GLY A 294 -35.84 -19.74 17.52
N SER A 295 -36.46 -20.78 16.93
CA SER A 295 -36.60 -22.11 17.53
C SER A 295 -36.40 -23.23 16.50
N PRO A 296 -35.80 -24.38 16.90
CA PRO A 296 -35.60 -25.53 16.03
C PRO A 296 -36.88 -26.18 15.49
N ASP A 297 -38.01 -25.98 16.17
CA ASP A 297 -39.33 -26.52 15.81
C ASP A 297 -40.12 -25.63 14.83
N GLY A 298 -39.53 -24.50 14.40
CA GLY A 298 -40.11 -23.59 13.41
C GLY A 298 -40.89 -22.41 14.01
N PRO A 299 -41.60 -21.63 13.17
CA PRO A 299 -42.33 -20.46 13.63
C PRO A 299 -43.61 -20.84 14.38
N SER A 300 -44.06 -19.97 15.28
CA SER A 300 -45.37 -20.08 15.92
C SER A 300 -46.47 -19.35 15.12
N GLY A 301 -47.73 -19.42 15.56
CA GLY A 301 -48.88 -18.82 14.86
C GLY A 301 -49.51 -19.80 13.87
N ILE A 302 -49.32 -19.60 12.56
CA ILE A 302 -49.74 -20.59 11.54
C ILE A 302 -48.70 -21.71 11.34
N GLY A 303 -47.53 -21.61 11.96
CA GLY A 303 -46.47 -22.62 11.95
C GLY A 303 -46.56 -23.64 13.10
N PRO A 304 -45.77 -24.73 13.04
CA PRO A 304 -45.86 -25.83 14.00
C PRO A 304 -45.07 -25.62 15.29
N GLY A 305 -44.24 -24.59 15.39
CA GLY A 305 -43.21 -24.45 16.44
C GLY A 305 -43.46 -23.35 17.46
N SER A 306 -42.42 -23.05 18.22
CA SER A 306 -42.39 -22.06 19.32
C SER A 306 -41.57 -20.80 19.00
N GLY A 307 -41.03 -20.71 17.78
CA GLY A 307 -40.29 -19.56 17.30
C GLY A 307 -41.16 -18.30 17.11
N ASP A 308 -40.55 -17.29 16.49
CA ASP A 308 -41.17 -16.03 16.09
C ASP A 308 -42.52 -16.26 15.38
N TYR A 309 -43.53 -15.52 15.82
CA TYR A 309 -44.93 -15.72 15.42
C TYR A 309 -45.20 -15.19 14.00
N ILE A 310 -45.83 -16.00 13.16
CA ILE A 310 -46.24 -15.62 11.80
C ILE A 310 -47.75 -15.75 11.57
N GLU A 311 -48.31 -14.84 10.76
CA GLU A 311 -49.74 -14.81 10.43
C GLU A 311 -50.02 -14.45 8.97
N GLY A 312 -51.10 -15.03 8.42
CA GLY A 312 -51.56 -14.81 7.06
C GLY A 312 -51.18 -15.93 6.10
N LYS A 313 -51.30 -15.71 4.79
CA LYS A 313 -50.93 -16.72 3.78
C LYS A 313 -49.42 -16.72 3.54
N ILE A 314 -48.67 -17.61 4.19
CA ILE A 314 -47.20 -17.65 4.13
C ILE A 314 -46.74 -19.09 3.86
N TYR A 315 -45.85 -19.27 2.87
CA TYR A 315 -45.08 -20.50 2.70
C TYR A 315 -43.80 -20.40 3.53
N PHE A 316 -43.69 -21.19 4.59
CA PHE A 316 -42.55 -21.17 5.50
C PHE A 316 -41.80 -22.51 5.58
N ASN A 317 -42.26 -23.54 4.84
CA ASN A 317 -41.68 -24.88 4.84
C ASN A 317 -40.96 -25.15 3.51
N PRO A 318 -39.71 -25.65 3.51
CA PRO A 318 -38.87 -26.00 4.67
C PRO A 318 -38.51 -24.79 5.54
N PHE A 319 -38.34 -25.00 6.84
CA PHE A 319 -37.70 -24.05 7.76
C PHE A 319 -36.43 -24.68 8.36
N LEU A 320 -35.51 -23.85 8.83
CA LEU A 320 -34.24 -24.26 9.40
C LEU A 320 -34.36 -24.53 10.90
N SER A 321 -33.57 -25.46 11.43
CA SER A 321 -33.53 -25.80 12.86
C SER A 321 -32.49 -25.01 13.67
N PHE A 322 -31.62 -24.26 13.00
CA PHE A 322 -30.67 -23.32 13.58
C PHE A 322 -30.49 -22.12 12.66
N CYS A 323 -30.06 -20.97 13.20
CA CYS A 323 -29.82 -19.78 12.41
C CYS A 323 -28.55 -19.97 11.54
N PRO A 324 -28.64 -19.96 10.19
CA PRO A 324 -27.45 -20.13 9.33
C PRO A 324 -26.48 -18.95 9.40
N LEU A 325 -26.90 -17.85 10.04
CA LEU A 325 -26.18 -16.58 10.13
C LEU A 325 -25.79 -16.23 11.57
N SER A 326 -26.29 -16.96 12.56
CA SER A 326 -25.80 -16.78 13.91
C SER A 326 -24.35 -17.19 13.84
N SER A 327 -23.44 -16.26 14.13
CA SER A 327 -22.15 -16.67 14.66
C SER A 327 -22.46 -17.74 15.71
N PRO A 328 -21.87 -18.93 15.61
CA PRO A 328 -22.26 -20.05 16.44
C PRO A 328 -22.42 -19.57 17.88
N SER A 329 -23.57 -19.83 18.51
CA SER A 329 -23.73 -19.77 19.97
C SER A 329 -22.43 -20.31 20.58
N PRO A 330 -21.77 -19.57 21.49
CA PRO A 330 -20.32 -19.59 21.65
C PRO A 330 -19.79 -21.01 21.67
N SER A 331 -19.37 -21.48 20.50
CA SER A 331 -18.18 -22.31 20.44
C SER A 331 -17.09 -21.39 20.95
N PRO A 332 -16.20 -21.86 21.83
CA PRO A 332 -15.32 -21.01 22.62
C PRO A 332 -14.73 -19.94 21.72
N SER A 333 -14.96 -18.66 22.06
CA SER A 333 -14.43 -17.52 21.30
C SER A 333 -12.97 -17.81 20.98
N LEU A 334 -12.64 -18.07 19.71
CA LEU A 334 -11.26 -18.23 19.30
C LEU A 334 -10.52 -17.00 19.80
N THR A 335 -9.41 -17.22 20.50
CA THR A 335 -8.58 -16.11 20.98
C THR A 335 -8.01 -15.42 19.76
N PRO A 336 -8.32 -14.13 19.51
CA PRO A 336 -7.89 -13.48 18.28
C PRO A 336 -6.38 -13.57 18.09
N ILE A 337 -5.95 -13.81 16.85
CA ILE A 337 -4.54 -13.87 16.45
C ILE A 337 -4.21 -12.61 15.65
N VAL A 338 -3.07 -11.99 15.99
CA VAL A 338 -2.46 -10.94 15.18
C VAL A 338 -1.12 -11.42 14.67
N LEU A 339 -0.97 -11.50 13.34
CA LEU A 339 0.31 -11.78 12.69
C LEU A 339 1.09 -10.47 12.47
N LEU A 340 2.32 -10.43 12.94
CA LEU A 340 3.28 -9.35 12.75
C LEU A 340 4.40 -9.83 11.83
N PRO A 341 4.44 -9.38 10.56
CA PRO A 341 5.48 -9.78 9.62
C PRO A 341 6.84 -9.20 10.00
N GLY A 342 7.91 -9.71 9.39
CA GLY A 342 9.27 -9.22 9.56
C GLY A 342 9.53 -7.94 8.78
N MET A 343 10.75 -7.43 8.89
CA MET A 343 11.21 -6.28 8.10
C MET A 343 10.96 -6.53 6.62
N GLY A 344 10.40 -5.57 5.88
CA GLY A 344 10.12 -5.75 4.45
C GLY A 344 8.94 -6.66 4.09
N GLY A 345 8.27 -7.28 5.07
CA GLY A 345 6.99 -7.97 4.86
C GLY A 345 5.79 -7.01 4.72
N SER A 346 6.00 -5.73 5.01
CA SER A 346 5.02 -4.65 4.80
C SER A 346 5.48 -3.67 3.72
N TRP A 347 4.53 -3.15 2.94
CA TRP A 347 4.75 -2.28 1.79
C TRP A 347 3.84 -1.05 1.80
N ASN A 348 4.41 0.11 1.44
CA ASN A 348 3.68 1.33 1.13
C ASN A 348 4.45 2.11 0.06
N THR A 349 3.91 2.17 -1.16
CA THR A 349 4.58 2.75 -2.32
C THR A 349 4.96 4.22 -2.12
N GLN A 350 4.07 5.03 -1.54
CA GLN A 350 4.35 6.44 -1.27
C GLN A 350 5.46 6.63 -0.24
N ALA A 351 5.41 5.89 0.87
CA ALA A 351 6.40 5.97 1.93
C ALA A 351 7.78 5.51 1.44
N ILE A 352 7.82 4.45 0.64
CA ILE A 352 9.04 3.96 -0.01
C ILE A 352 9.56 5.03 -0.96
N ILE A 353 8.77 5.57 -1.90
CA ILE A 353 9.22 6.59 -2.87
C ILE A 353 9.72 7.88 -2.19
N THR A 354 9.01 8.36 -1.17
CA THR A 354 9.30 9.67 -0.56
C THR A 354 10.31 9.59 0.58
N GLY A 355 10.45 8.43 1.23
CA GLY A 355 11.14 8.31 2.53
C GLY A 355 10.36 8.91 3.70
N GLY A 356 9.16 9.45 3.45
CA GLY A 356 8.28 10.05 4.44
C GLY A 356 7.33 9.05 5.08
N GLU A 357 6.31 9.58 5.74
CA GLU A 357 5.20 8.78 6.26
C GLU A 357 4.33 8.25 5.11
N GLY A 358 3.75 7.07 5.31
CA GLY A 358 2.75 6.50 4.41
C GLY A 358 1.41 6.38 5.13
N GLU A 359 0.33 6.35 4.37
CA GLU A 359 -1.01 6.12 4.92
C GLU A 359 -1.14 4.71 5.51
N THR A 360 -1.56 3.74 4.69
CA THR A 360 -1.83 2.37 5.10
C THR A 360 -0.74 1.45 4.54
N TRP A 361 -0.10 0.70 5.42
CA TRP A 361 0.85 -0.34 5.02
C TRP A 361 0.07 -1.62 4.70
N LYS A 362 0.45 -2.32 3.63
CA LYS A 362 -0.16 -3.57 3.18
C LYS A 362 0.89 -4.67 3.06
N LYS A 363 0.48 -5.88 2.76
CA LYS A 363 1.40 -6.98 2.44
C LYS A 363 2.30 -6.62 1.26
N THR A 364 3.59 -6.92 1.36
CA THR A 364 4.50 -6.79 0.21
C THR A 364 4.08 -7.73 -0.93
N PRO A 365 3.87 -7.23 -2.18
CA PRO A 365 3.22 -8.00 -3.25
C PRO A 365 3.86 -9.36 -3.61
N PHE A 366 5.17 -9.48 -3.44
CA PHE A 366 5.95 -10.67 -3.82
C PHE A 366 6.39 -11.54 -2.62
N VAL A 367 6.06 -11.14 -1.39
CA VAL A 367 6.37 -11.94 -0.18
C VAL A 367 5.26 -12.96 0.05
N LYS A 368 5.59 -14.26 0.02
CA LYS A 368 4.62 -15.36 0.19
C LYS A 368 4.81 -16.19 1.45
N VAL A 369 5.86 -15.92 2.23
CA VAL A 369 6.27 -16.72 3.40
C VAL A 369 5.16 -16.91 4.46
N TYR A 370 4.16 -16.02 4.49
CA TYR A 370 3.06 -16.07 5.45
C TYR A 370 1.79 -16.78 4.95
N ASP A 371 1.73 -17.12 3.66
CA ASP A 371 0.49 -17.59 3.02
C ASP A 371 0.06 -18.96 3.56
N ASN A 372 1.02 -19.85 3.81
CA ASN A 372 0.75 -21.16 4.40
C ASN A 372 0.21 -21.05 5.84
N LEU A 373 0.79 -20.20 6.69
CA LEU A 373 0.29 -19.98 8.05
C LEU A 373 -1.13 -19.39 8.01
N LYS A 374 -1.36 -18.36 7.17
CA LYS A 374 -2.68 -17.77 6.97
C LYS A 374 -3.71 -18.81 6.53
N ALA A 375 -3.40 -19.59 5.50
CA ALA A 375 -4.28 -20.64 4.99
C ALA A 375 -4.52 -21.74 6.03
N THR A 376 -3.51 -22.08 6.83
CA THR A 376 -3.67 -23.04 7.95
C THR A 376 -4.66 -22.52 8.98
N LEU A 377 -4.51 -21.26 9.41
CA LEU A 377 -5.39 -20.67 10.41
C LEU A 377 -6.82 -20.51 9.89
N THR A 378 -6.98 -20.05 8.65
CA THR A 378 -8.29 -19.75 8.07
C THR A 378 -9.04 -21.00 7.61
N ASP A 379 -8.37 -21.90 6.90
CA ASP A 379 -9.03 -23.05 6.28
C ASP A 379 -9.09 -24.28 7.20
N ASN A 380 -8.07 -24.48 8.06
CA ASN A 380 -7.96 -25.68 8.89
C ASN A 380 -8.25 -25.43 10.38
N ALA A 381 -8.03 -24.22 10.89
CA ALA A 381 -8.30 -23.87 12.30
C ALA A 381 -9.59 -23.06 12.52
N GLY A 382 -10.29 -22.68 11.44
CA GLY A 382 -11.59 -22.01 11.50
C GLY A 382 -11.52 -20.52 11.86
N TYR A 383 -10.35 -19.88 11.75
CA TYR A 383 -10.24 -18.43 11.91
C TYR A 383 -10.80 -17.70 10.70
N VAL A 384 -11.37 -16.52 10.93
CA VAL A 384 -11.91 -15.61 9.92
C VAL A 384 -11.13 -14.30 9.92
N PHE A 385 -10.62 -13.92 8.75
CA PHE A 385 -9.87 -12.69 8.55
C PHE A 385 -10.71 -11.46 8.93
N ASN A 386 -10.11 -10.50 9.64
CA ASN A 386 -10.75 -9.32 10.22
C ASN A 386 -11.83 -9.60 11.28
N GLN A 387 -11.99 -10.84 11.73
CA GLN A 387 -12.87 -11.20 12.83
C GLN A 387 -12.10 -11.76 14.01
N ASP A 388 -11.29 -12.80 13.81
CA ASP A 388 -10.43 -13.40 14.84
C ASP A 388 -9.01 -13.68 14.34
N TYR A 389 -8.74 -13.51 13.05
CA TYR A 389 -7.38 -13.45 12.51
C TYR A 389 -7.12 -12.09 11.85
N PHE A 390 -6.01 -11.46 12.24
CA PHE A 390 -5.63 -10.14 11.81
C PHE A 390 -4.16 -10.13 11.39
N GLU A 391 -3.82 -9.24 10.47
CA GLU A 391 -2.44 -8.98 10.05
C GLU A 391 -2.12 -7.52 10.37
N PHE A 392 -0.98 -7.27 11.01
CA PHE A 392 -0.54 -5.92 11.35
C PHE A 392 0.65 -5.54 10.45
N TYR A 393 0.36 -4.84 9.35
CA TYR A 393 1.39 -4.29 8.46
C TYR A 393 1.80 -2.89 8.93
N TYR A 394 3.11 -2.63 8.97
CA TYR A 394 3.66 -1.43 9.61
C TYR A 394 4.94 -0.92 8.93
N ASP A 395 5.33 0.31 9.25
CA ASP A 395 6.53 0.95 8.74
C ASP A 395 7.80 0.40 9.41
N TRP A 396 8.28 -0.76 8.95
CA TRP A 396 9.45 -1.47 9.49
C TRP A 396 10.76 -0.66 9.53
N ARG A 397 10.79 0.55 8.96
CA ARG A 397 11.92 1.47 9.05
C ARG A 397 12.00 2.20 10.39
N LYS A 398 10.86 2.36 11.09
CA LYS A 398 10.75 3.16 12.31
C LYS A 398 11.29 2.43 13.55
N PRO A 399 11.76 3.15 14.59
CA PRO A 399 12.24 2.54 15.83
C PRO A 399 11.19 1.62 16.49
N LEU A 400 11.64 0.58 17.18
CA LEU A 400 10.78 -0.45 17.77
C LEU A 400 9.75 0.11 18.76
N ASN A 401 10.09 1.17 19.50
CA ASN A 401 9.13 1.85 20.40
C ASN A 401 7.95 2.47 19.63
N ASN A 402 8.20 3.06 18.47
CA ASN A 402 7.15 3.63 17.63
C ASN A 402 6.25 2.52 17.08
N LEU A 403 6.86 1.41 16.65
CA LEU A 403 6.13 0.25 16.14
C LEU A 403 5.26 -0.42 17.22
N ALA A 404 5.77 -0.53 18.44
CA ALA A 404 5.00 -1.02 19.59
C ALA A 404 3.79 -0.10 19.91
N SER A 405 3.97 1.22 19.80
CA SER A 405 2.86 2.18 19.98
C SER A 405 1.81 2.04 18.87
N GLN A 406 2.23 1.86 17.61
CA GLN A 406 1.32 1.59 16.51
C GLN A 406 0.56 0.27 16.71
N LEU A 407 1.23 -0.77 17.22
CA LEU A 407 0.57 -2.03 17.57
C LEU A 407 -0.48 -1.82 18.66
N ASN A 408 -0.18 -1.05 19.72
CA ASN A 408 -1.19 -0.76 20.76
C ASN A 408 -2.44 -0.12 20.16
N ASN A 409 -2.26 0.89 19.30
CA ASN A 409 -3.37 1.57 18.63
C ASN A 409 -4.16 0.61 17.71
N TYR A 410 -3.47 -0.30 17.01
CA TYR A 410 -4.12 -1.29 16.16
C TYR A 410 -4.94 -2.30 16.98
N LEU A 411 -4.40 -2.77 18.11
CA LEU A 411 -5.12 -3.67 19.01
C LEU A 411 -6.37 -3.01 19.56
N GLU A 412 -6.29 -1.76 20.02
CA GLU A 412 -7.42 -1.01 20.58
C GLU A 412 -8.49 -0.71 19.53
N ASN A 413 -8.09 -0.14 18.41
CA ASN A 413 -9.03 0.46 17.44
C ASN A 413 -9.49 -0.52 16.36
N THR A 414 -8.83 -1.67 16.21
CA THR A 414 -9.17 -2.64 15.16
C THR A 414 -9.49 -4.01 15.73
N VAL A 415 -8.56 -4.61 16.48
CA VAL A 415 -8.70 -6.01 16.91
C VAL A 415 -9.73 -6.18 18.02
N LEU A 416 -9.74 -5.24 18.99
CA LEU A 416 -10.55 -5.34 20.20
C LEU A 416 -11.77 -4.41 20.20
N ALA A 417 -11.89 -3.48 19.24
CA ALA A 417 -12.92 -2.43 19.23
C ALA A 417 -14.36 -2.97 19.36
N ASN A 418 -14.65 -4.14 18.79
CA ASN A 418 -15.97 -4.78 18.80
C ASN A 418 -15.98 -6.12 19.57
N LYS A 419 -15.02 -6.33 20.48
CA LYS A 419 -14.90 -7.57 21.27
C LYS A 419 -15.36 -7.36 22.71
N PRO A 420 -15.83 -8.42 23.39
CA PRO A 420 -16.16 -8.34 24.81
C PRO A 420 -15.00 -7.77 25.64
N LEU A 421 -15.31 -6.98 26.66
CA LEU A 421 -14.31 -6.45 27.58
C LEU A 421 -13.49 -7.59 28.21
N GLY A 422 -12.17 -7.42 28.25
CA GLY A 422 -11.24 -8.44 28.76
C GLY A 422 -10.84 -9.51 27.74
N THR A 423 -11.30 -9.43 26.48
CA THR A 423 -10.79 -10.27 25.39
C THR A 423 -9.29 -10.07 25.23
N LYS A 424 -8.55 -11.19 25.17
CA LYS A 424 -7.10 -11.21 24.98
C LYS A 424 -6.72 -11.66 23.59
N VAL A 425 -5.51 -11.33 23.14
CA VAL A 425 -5.00 -11.66 21.80
C VAL A 425 -3.73 -12.49 21.87
N ASN A 426 -3.54 -13.41 20.92
CA ASN A 426 -2.28 -14.05 20.64
C ASN A 426 -1.51 -13.20 19.61
N LEU A 427 -0.28 -12.80 19.94
CA LEU A 427 0.60 -12.07 19.03
C LEU A 427 1.61 -13.06 18.44
N ILE A 428 1.62 -13.21 17.11
CA ILE A 428 2.57 -14.07 16.40
C ILE A 428 3.48 -13.17 15.57
N GLY A 429 4.72 -13.00 16.00
CA GLY A 429 5.69 -12.15 15.31
C GLY A 429 6.82 -12.96 14.69
N HIS A 430 7.11 -12.68 13.42
CA HIS A 430 8.26 -13.21 12.70
C HIS A 430 9.38 -12.17 12.65
N SER A 431 10.62 -12.58 12.94
CA SER A 431 11.80 -11.71 12.79
C SER A 431 11.63 -10.37 13.55
N LEU A 432 11.72 -9.23 12.88
CA LEU A 432 11.43 -7.91 13.47
C LEU A 432 10.04 -7.84 14.14
N GLY A 433 9.02 -8.50 13.59
CA GLY A 433 7.65 -8.49 14.12
C GLY A 433 7.54 -9.13 15.51
N GLY A 434 8.39 -10.12 15.82
CA GLY A 434 8.46 -10.70 17.16
C GLY A 434 9.05 -9.73 18.19
N LEU A 435 10.03 -8.92 17.78
CA LEU A 435 10.53 -7.83 18.62
C LEU A 435 9.48 -6.73 18.82
N VAL A 436 8.70 -6.38 17.79
CA VAL A 436 7.58 -5.43 17.94
C VAL A 436 6.58 -5.93 18.98
N ALA A 437 6.17 -7.20 18.90
CA ALA A 437 5.23 -7.80 19.86
C ALA A 437 5.80 -7.84 21.29
N ARG A 438 7.08 -8.21 21.45
CA ARG A 438 7.77 -8.21 22.75
C ARG A 438 7.90 -6.79 23.33
N THR A 439 8.34 -5.83 22.52
CA THR A 439 8.46 -4.42 22.95
C THR A 439 7.11 -3.85 23.37
N TYR A 440 6.03 -4.20 22.66
CA TYR A 440 4.67 -3.86 23.09
C TYR A 440 4.35 -4.40 24.48
N GLY A 441 4.58 -5.69 24.74
CA GLY A 441 4.31 -6.30 26.04
C GLY A 441 5.09 -5.66 27.20
N GLN A 442 6.31 -5.18 26.94
CA GLN A 442 7.14 -4.49 27.94
C GLN A 442 6.75 -3.01 28.14
N ASN A 443 6.26 -2.33 27.10
CA ASN A 443 5.94 -0.89 27.17
C ASN A 443 4.49 -0.61 27.59
N PHE A 444 3.54 -1.45 27.18
CA PHE A 444 2.10 -1.23 27.37
C PHE A 444 1.43 -2.27 28.28
N GLY A 445 2.19 -3.28 28.72
CA GLY A 445 1.69 -4.34 29.60
C GLY A 445 1.05 -5.51 28.86
N LEU A 446 0.59 -6.50 29.64
CA LEU A 446 0.15 -7.81 29.14
C LEU A 446 -1.33 -8.09 29.35
N GLU A 447 -2.11 -7.10 29.80
CA GLU A 447 -3.52 -7.26 30.14
C GLU A 447 -4.35 -7.76 28.95
N LYS A 448 -4.06 -7.22 27.76
CA LYS A 448 -4.70 -7.59 26.48
C LYS A 448 -4.08 -8.82 25.83
N VAL A 449 -3.02 -9.40 26.40
CA VAL A 449 -2.21 -10.45 25.76
C VAL A 449 -2.47 -11.82 26.37
N SER A 450 -2.82 -12.78 25.52
CA SER A 450 -2.90 -14.19 25.87
C SER A 450 -1.49 -14.80 25.85
N GLN A 451 -0.89 -14.86 24.66
CA GLN A 451 0.47 -15.33 24.39
C GLN A 451 1.18 -14.43 23.38
N ILE A 452 2.51 -14.38 23.47
CA ILE A 452 3.41 -13.80 22.46
C ILE A 452 4.28 -14.93 21.93
N ILE A 453 4.23 -15.15 20.62
CA ILE A 453 5.02 -16.14 19.91
C ILE A 453 5.98 -15.38 19.03
N THR A 454 7.27 -15.54 19.26
CA THR A 454 8.31 -14.92 18.43
C THR A 454 9.05 -16.00 17.68
N SER A 455 9.08 -15.91 16.35
CA SER A 455 9.71 -16.88 15.45
C SER A 455 10.90 -16.24 14.75
N GLY A 456 12.09 -16.82 14.89
CA GLY A 456 13.35 -16.31 14.31
C GLY A 456 13.66 -14.86 14.74
N SER A 457 13.23 -14.44 15.93
CA SER A 457 13.28 -13.03 16.32
C SER A 457 14.59 -12.68 17.03
N PRO A 458 15.36 -11.67 16.59
CA PRO A 458 16.72 -11.45 17.08
C PRO A 458 16.75 -10.71 18.43
N HIS A 459 16.40 -11.40 19.51
CA HIS A 459 16.38 -10.86 20.88
C HIS A 459 17.75 -10.42 21.40
N GLN A 460 18.85 -10.94 20.87
CA GLN A 460 20.21 -10.45 21.14
C GLN A 460 20.82 -9.70 19.94
N GLY A 461 20.00 -9.39 18.92
CA GLY A 461 20.36 -8.69 17.70
C GLY A 461 20.84 -9.61 16.58
N ALA A 462 20.99 -9.04 15.38
CA ALA A 462 21.32 -9.78 14.16
C ALA A 462 22.56 -9.20 13.48
N ILE A 463 23.53 -10.06 13.15
CA ILE A 463 24.77 -9.63 12.47
C ILE A 463 24.49 -8.99 11.10
N PRO A 464 23.51 -9.46 10.29
CA PRO A 464 23.06 -8.75 9.09
C PRO A 464 22.70 -7.27 9.32
N ALA A 465 22.13 -6.93 10.49
CA ALA A 465 21.81 -5.54 10.81
C ALA A 465 23.07 -4.68 11.02
N TYR A 466 24.12 -5.23 11.64
CA TYR A 466 25.42 -4.55 11.74
C TYR A 466 26.04 -4.31 10.37
N LEU A 467 26.00 -5.30 9.46
CA LEU A 467 26.54 -5.15 8.11
C LEU A 467 25.84 -4.02 7.33
N ALA A 468 24.52 -3.93 7.45
CA ALA A 468 23.74 -2.85 6.86
C ALA A 468 24.05 -1.50 7.54
N TRP A 469 24.04 -1.45 8.87
CA TRP A 469 24.23 -0.22 9.65
C TRP A 469 25.62 0.39 9.54
N ALA A 470 26.66 -0.46 9.58
CA ALA A 470 28.06 -0.03 9.59
C ALA A 470 28.62 0.16 8.19
N GLY A 471 28.14 -0.58 7.18
CA GLY A 471 28.74 -0.59 5.85
C GLY A 471 27.78 -0.51 4.68
N ALA A 472 26.48 -0.33 4.92
CA ALA A 472 25.43 -0.39 3.89
C ALA A 472 25.45 -1.68 3.07
N LYS A 473 25.96 -2.77 3.66
CA LYS A 473 25.96 -4.10 3.06
C LYS A 473 24.69 -4.81 3.49
N ILE A 474 23.75 -4.96 2.56
CA ILE A 474 22.48 -5.65 2.82
C ILE A 474 22.74 -7.13 3.09
N GLY A 475 22.21 -7.62 4.20
CA GLY A 475 22.82 -8.71 4.97
C GLY A 475 22.30 -10.12 4.70
N ASP A 476 21.14 -10.30 4.05
CA ASP A 476 20.68 -11.62 3.59
C ASP A 476 20.40 -11.59 2.08
N PRO A 477 21.36 -12.02 1.24
CA PRO A 477 21.20 -12.05 -0.22
C PRO A 477 20.21 -13.14 -0.69
N GLY A 478 19.70 -14.01 0.17
CA GLY A 478 18.58 -14.88 -0.17
C GLY A 478 17.22 -14.19 0.00
N SER A 479 17.16 -13.19 0.90
CA SER A 479 16.04 -12.38 1.38
C SER A 479 15.01 -11.82 0.38
N TRP A 480 13.75 -12.28 0.30
CA TRP A 480 12.71 -11.47 -0.38
C TRP A 480 12.33 -10.24 0.46
N GLU A 481 12.30 -10.41 1.78
CA GLU A 481 12.05 -9.39 2.77
C GLU A 481 13.08 -8.23 2.71
N TRP A 482 14.35 -8.54 2.38
CA TRP A 482 15.37 -7.51 2.23
C TRP A 482 15.32 -6.71 0.92
N ILE A 483 14.59 -7.18 -0.11
CA ILE A 483 14.48 -6.44 -1.38
C ILE A 483 13.81 -5.09 -1.19
N ALA A 484 12.81 -4.99 -0.30
CA ALA A 484 12.18 -3.72 0.01
C ALA A 484 13.19 -2.68 0.53
N MET A 485 14.14 -3.09 1.38
CA MET A 485 15.24 -2.24 1.83
C MET A 485 16.21 -1.91 0.70
N GLN A 486 16.59 -2.88 -0.13
CA GLN A 486 17.52 -2.65 -1.24
C GLN A 486 16.94 -1.63 -2.22
N LEU A 487 15.70 -1.84 -2.65
CA LEU A 487 14.99 -0.93 -3.54
C LEU A 487 14.86 0.45 -2.90
N TYR A 488 14.48 0.52 -1.62
CA TYR A 488 14.38 1.77 -0.87
C TYR A 488 15.71 2.55 -0.81
N LEU A 489 16.84 1.87 -0.57
CA LEU A 489 18.15 2.53 -0.63
C LEU A 489 18.54 2.93 -2.05
N GLN A 490 18.16 2.14 -3.05
CA GLN A 490 18.42 2.43 -4.46
C GLN A 490 17.67 3.69 -4.92
N ILE A 491 16.39 3.86 -4.56
CA ILE A 491 15.60 5.01 -4.99
C ILE A 491 15.97 6.31 -4.26
N HIS A 492 16.57 6.21 -3.07
CA HIS A 492 17.08 7.35 -2.28
C HIS A 492 18.57 7.60 -2.50
N LYS A 493 19.18 6.85 -3.41
CA LYS A 493 20.56 7.06 -3.83
C LYS A 493 20.71 8.48 -4.38
N GLY A 494 21.63 9.24 -3.77
CA GLY A 494 21.93 10.62 -4.14
C GLY A 494 21.20 11.71 -3.37
N ILE A 495 20.26 11.36 -2.49
CA ILE A 495 19.80 12.25 -1.41
C ILE A 495 20.85 12.27 -0.29
N PHE A 496 21.47 11.13 -0.04
CA PHE A 496 22.49 10.98 0.99
C PHE A 496 23.88 10.89 0.39
N ASN A 497 24.79 11.59 1.05
CA ASN A 497 26.19 11.70 0.68
C ASN A 497 27.00 10.40 0.93
N SER A 498 26.50 9.53 1.81
CA SER A 498 27.08 8.22 2.10
C SER A 498 25.97 7.16 2.15
N PRO A 499 26.18 5.97 1.55
CA PRO A 499 25.24 4.85 1.67
C PRO A 499 24.92 4.48 3.12
N VAL A 500 25.87 4.62 4.04
CA VAL A 500 25.63 4.34 5.47
C VAL A 500 24.75 5.40 6.10
N LYS A 501 24.94 6.69 5.77
CA LYS A 501 24.03 7.73 6.22
C LYS A 501 22.62 7.52 5.68
N ALA A 502 22.49 7.01 4.45
CA ALA A 502 21.18 6.63 3.91
C ALA A 502 20.53 5.58 4.81
N VAL A 503 21.22 4.46 5.07
CA VAL A 503 20.70 3.40 5.96
C VAL A 503 20.32 3.93 7.33
N GLN A 504 21.20 4.71 7.96
CA GLN A 504 21.02 5.19 9.33
C GLN A 504 19.87 6.18 9.49
N ASN A 505 19.65 7.05 8.51
CA ASN A 505 18.55 8.03 8.55
C ASN A 505 17.23 7.44 8.08
N LEU A 506 17.28 6.58 7.07
CA LEU A 506 16.07 6.07 6.41
C LEU A 506 15.48 4.87 7.12
N SER A 507 16.29 4.10 7.86
CA SER A 507 15.91 2.85 8.52
C SER A 507 16.50 2.75 9.94
N PRO A 508 16.15 3.67 10.85
CA PRO A 508 16.64 3.65 12.23
C PRO A 508 16.30 2.37 13.01
N SER A 509 15.29 1.60 12.60
CA SER A 509 14.97 0.29 13.18
C SER A 509 16.14 -0.69 13.22
N LEU A 510 17.07 -0.61 12.25
CA LEU A 510 18.27 -1.44 12.21
C LEU A 510 19.18 -1.22 13.42
N LYS A 511 19.18 0.00 13.98
CA LYS A 511 19.92 0.33 15.19
C LYS A 511 19.42 -0.47 16.40
N ASP A 512 18.10 -0.60 16.50
CA ASP A 512 17.44 -1.26 17.64
C ASP A 512 17.67 -2.78 17.64
N ILE A 513 18.12 -3.36 16.52
CA ILE A 513 18.40 -4.79 16.36
C ILE A 513 19.89 -5.09 16.13
N LEU A 514 20.79 -4.13 16.41
CA LEU A 514 22.23 -4.39 16.42
C LEU A 514 22.60 -5.42 17.50
N PRO A 515 23.56 -6.33 17.25
CA PRO A 515 23.96 -7.34 18.23
C PRO A 515 24.45 -6.74 19.55
N VAL A 516 24.05 -7.35 20.67
CA VAL A 516 24.51 -7.02 22.03
C VAL A 516 25.41 -8.09 22.65
N PHE A 517 25.79 -9.09 21.85
CA PHE A 517 26.78 -10.11 22.21
C PHE A 517 28.10 -9.85 21.49
N ASN A 518 29.19 -10.46 21.94
CA ASN A 518 30.47 -10.34 21.23
C ASN A 518 30.44 -11.14 19.91
N PHE A 519 30.55 -10.43 18.78
CA PHE A 519 30.52 -11.02 17.43
C PHE A 519 31.66 -10.54 16.53
N THR A 520 32.58 -9.70 17.03
CA THR A 520 33.69 -9.18 16.23
C THR A 520 35.04 -9.35 16.90
N SER A 521 36.09 -9.43 16.09
CA SER A 521 37.48 -9.37 16.56
C SER A 521 38.27 -8.35 15.72
N PRO A 522 38.75 -7.22 16.30
CA PRO A 522 38.52 -6.77 17.68
C PRO A 522 37.04 -6.44 17.97
N ALA A 523 36.70 -6.36 19.26
CA ALA A 523 35.36 -5.97 19.71
C ALA A 523 35.02 -4.53 19.26
N ILE A 524 33.78 -4.32 18.81
CA ILE A 524 33.30 -3.00 18.37
C ILE A 524 33.00 -2.06 19.55
N ILE A 525 32.90 -0.76 19.24
CA ILE A 525 32.49 0.29 20.18
C ILE A 525 31.00 0.63 20.00
N THR A 526 30.46 0.44 18.80
CA THR A 526 29.03 0.68 18.50
C THR A 526 28.13 -0.23 19.34
N GLY A 527 27.44 0.34 20.34
CA GLY A 527 26.52 -0.39 21.23
C GLY A 527 25.04 -0.22 20.88
N ASN A 528 24.20 -1.05 21.52
CA ASN A 528 22.74 -1.03 21.37
C ASN A 528 22.06 -1.01 22.75
N SER A 529 22.04 0.17 23.37
CA SER A 529 21.44 0.37 24.69
C SER A 529 19.94 0.06 24.72
N PHE A 530 19.23 0.21 23.59
CA PHE A 530 17.81 -0.13 23.51
C PHE A 530 17.60 -1.63 23.77
N LEU A 531 18.30 -2.48 23.03
CA LEU A 531 18.13 -3.93 23.14
C LEU A 531 18.72 -4.48 24.44
N GLU A 532 19.83 -3.91 24.93
CA GLU A 532 20.36 -4.18 26.27
C GLU A 532 19.29 -3.92 27.36
N ASN A 533 18.63 -2.76 27.31
CA ASN A 533 17.55 -2.42 28.24
C ASN A 533 16.34 -3.35 28.07
N LEU A 534 15.97 -3.67 26.83
CA LEU A 534 14.87 -4.60 26.55
C LEU A 534 15.15 -5.99 27.17
N ASN A 535 16.40 -6.46 27.11
CA ASN A 535 16.84 -7.76 27.63
C ASN A 535 16.97 -7.81 29.16
N THR A 536 17.25 -6.68 29.79
CA THR A 536 17.22 -6.59 31.27
C THR A 536 15.80 -6.43 31.82
N GLY A 537 14.87 -5.88 31.03
CA GLY A 537 13.49 -5.58 31.43
C GLY A 537 12.46 -6.72 31.29
N ILE A 538 12.86 -7.99 31.25
CA ILE A 538 11.91 -9.11 31.05
C ILE A 538 11.32 -9.58 32.38
N SER A 539 10.06 -9.26 32.64
CA SER A 539 9.34 -9.72 33.84
C SER A 539 9.02 -11.22 33.80
N GLN A 540 8.80 -11.85 34.96
CA GLN A 540 8.37 -13.25 35.01
C GLN A 540 7.00 -13.46 34.36
N GLU A 541 6.10 -12.48 34.46
CA GLU A 541 4.79 -12.52 33.80
C GLU A 541 4.94 -12.58 32.27
N LEU A 542 5.86 -11.78 31.70
CA LEU A 542 6.18 -11.83 30.28
C LEU A 542 6.78 -13.18 29.90
N LYS A 543 7.73 -13.71 30.70
CA LYS A 543 8.33 -15.02 30.44
C LYS A 543 7.29 -16.14 30.36
N ASN A 544 6.29 -16.11 31.24
CA ASN A 544 5.21 -17.10 31.28
C ASN A 544 4.26 -17.02 30.06
N LYS A 545 4.25 -15.89 29.34
CA LYS A 545 3.39 -15.64 28.17
C LYS A 545 4.18 -15.62 26.86
N LEU A 546 5.50 -15.78 26.91
CA LEU A 546 6.38 -15.67 25.77
C LEU A 546 6.86 -17.07 25.37
N THR A 547 6.61 -17.44 24.11
CA THR A 547 7.24 -18.59 23.46
C THR A 547 8.23 -18.08 22.41
N THR A 548 9.47 -18.54 22.51
CA THR A 548 10.54 -18.22 21.55
C THR A 548 10.81 -19.44 20.67
N ILE A 549 10.74 -19.24 19.35
CA ILE A 549 10.94 -20.29 18.34
C ILE A 549 12.19 -19.94 17.54
N ASP A 550 13.16 -20.85 17.47
CA ASP A 550 14.33 -20.74 16.62
C ASP A 550 14.35 -21.83 15.52
N GLY A 551 15.15 -21.57 14.49
CA GLY A 551 15.41 -22.51 13.41
C GLY A 551 16.88 -22.91 13.38
N LEU A 552 17.14 -24.17 13.01
CA LEU A 552 18.47 -24.68 12.72
C LEU A 552 18.52 -25.14 11.27
N GLU A 553 19.38 -24.56 10.44
CA GLU A 553 19.64 -25.08 9.10
C GLU A 553 20.56 -26.31 9.17
N ASN A 554 20.33 -27.31 8.29
CA ASN A 554 21.13 -28.53 8.23
C ASN A 554 21.84 -28.75 6.89
N ASP A 555 21.77 -27.80 5.94
CA ASP A 555 22.58 -27.78 4.73
C ASP A 555 24.06 -27.51 5.06
N LEU A 556 24.93 -28.50 4.84
CA LEU A 556 26.38 -28.42 5.09
C LEU A 556 27.10 -27.30 4.30
N ASN A 557 26.45 -26.66 3.33
CA ASN A 557 26.99 -25.56 2.56
C ASN A 557 26.38 -24.19 2.90
N LYS A 558 25.47 -24.13 3.90
CA LYS A 558 24.82 -22.90 4.34
C LYS A 558 24.77 -22.85 5.86
N ASP A 559 25.48 -21.88 6.42
CA ASP A 559 25.54 -21.67 7.86
C ASP A 559 25.26 -20.21 8.21
N THR A 560 24.89 -19.97 9.47
CA THR A 560 24.64 -18.62 9.99
C THR A 560 25.97 -17.95 10.35
N ILE A 561 26.14 -16.67 10.02
CA ILE A 561 27.34 -15.92 10.45
C ILE A 561 27.35 -15.88 11.98
N GLU A 562 28.42 -16.40 12.59
CA GLU A 562 28.62 -16.37 14.05
C GLU A 562 29.43 -15.16 14.48
N SER A 563 30.50 -14.86 13.74
CA SER A 563 31.41 -13.76 14.06
C SER A 563 32.14 -13.22 12.83
N ILE A 564 32.66 -12.00 12.96
CA ILE A 564 33.35 -11.26 11.91
C ILE A 564 34.74 -10.85 12.39
N VAL A 565 35.76 -11.15 11.59
CA VAL A 565 37.09 -10.57 11.79
C VAL A 565 37.13 -9.21 11.09
N LEU A 566 37.50 -8.17 11.83
CA LEU A 566 37.61 -6.81 11.33
C LEU A 566 39.07 -6.47 11.03
N GLY A 567 39.30 -5.84 9.88
CA GLY A 567 40.59 -5.34 9.43
C GLY A 567 40.58 -3.84 9.17
N GLU A 568 41.69 -3.37 8.60
CA GLU A 568 41.89 -1.96 8.27
C GLU A 568 40.88 -1.45 7.24
N ARG A 569 40.40 -0.24 7.48
CA ARG A 569 39.55 0.50 6.54
C ARG A 569 40.40 1.08 5.42
N SER A 570 39.95 0.96 4.17
CA SER A 570 40.58 1.67 3.05
C SER A 570 40.43 3.20 3.20
N LEU A 571 41.19 3.98 2.43
CA LEU A 571 41.04 5.43 2.42
C LEU A 571 39.61 5.86 2.09
N THR A 572 38.99 5.22 1.09
CA THR A 572 37.61 5.47 0.69
C THR A 572 36.62 5.08 1.79
N ASP A 573 36.85 3.96 2.49
CA ASP A 573 36.02 3.56 3.65
C ASP A 573 36.09 4.62 4.77
N LYS A 574 37.29 5.16 5.04
CA LYS A 574 37.52 6.23 6.04
C LYS A 574 36.76 7.51 5.68
N LEU A 575 36.86 7.94 4.43
CA LEU A 575 36.22 9.17 3.96
C LEU A 575 34.68 9.06 3.86
N MET A 576 34.14 7.88 3.52
CA MET A 576 32.69 7.64 3.44
C MET A 576 32.02 7.35 4.80
N GLY A 577 32.81 7.22 5.88
CA GLY A 577 32.28 6.80 7.18
C GLY A 577 31.87 5.31 7.24
N LEU A 578 32.29 4.49 6.26
CA LEU A 578 32.01 3.05 6.22
C LEU A 578 32.84 2.30 7.24
N TRP A 579 32.24 1.31 7.88
CA TRP A 579 32.90 0.35 8.77
C TRP A 579 33.64 1.03 9.92
N LYS A 580 32.97 1.92 10.68
CA LYS A 580 33.61 2.74 11.72
C LYS A 580 34.44 1.92 12.71
N ASP A 581 33.96 0.75 13.08
CA ASP A 581 34.63 -0.19 14.01
C ASP A 581 35.70 -1.09 13.34
N GLY A 582 35.82 -1.06 12.01
CA GLY A 582 36.74 -1.91 11.23
C GLY A 582 36.02 -2.65 10.09
N LYS A 583 36.72 -2.90 8.98
CA LYS A 583 36.13 -3.50 7.77
C LYS A 583 36.07 -5.02 7.90
N PRO A 584 34.91 -5.67 7.65
CA PRO A 584 34.84 -7.13 7.58
C PRO A 584 35.83 -7.69 6.56
N ILE A 585 36.72 -8.59 6.99
CA ILE A 585 37.66 -9.30 6.12
C ILE A 585 37.36 -10.79 6.03
N THR A 586 36.88 -11.39 7.13
CA THR A 586 36.56 -12.82 7.22
C THR A 586 35.28 -13.01 8.03
N TYR A 587 34.49 -13.99 7.64
CA TYR A 587 33.26 -14.41 8.31
C TYR A 587 33.46 -15.83 8.84
N ASN A 588 33.15 -16.05 10.11
CA ASN A 588 33.05 -17.38 10.69
C ASN A 588 31.58 -17.76 10.79
N TYR A 589 31.27 -19.03 10.54
CA TYR A 589 29.91 -19.52 10.44
C TYR A 589 29.63 -20.66 11.42
N THR A 590 28.35 -20.88 11.73
CA THR A 590 27.85 -21.94 12.60
C THR A 590 26.50 -22.45 12.13
N ASN A 591 26.24 -23.75 12.37
CA ASN A 591 24.93 -24.36 12.12
C ASN A 591 23.90 -24.05 13.22
N LEU A 592 24.30 -23.34 14.28
CA LEU A 592 23.42 -22.90 15.37
C LEU A 592 22.67 -21.62 15.01
N GLY A 593 21.84 -21.69 13.98
CA GLY A 593 20.96 -20.59 13.56
C GLY A 593 20.20 -20.89 12.28
N ASP A 594 19.35 -19.94 11.91
CA ASP A 594 18.36 -20.08 10.83
C ASP A 594 18.83 -19.45 9.48
N LEU A 595 20.15 -19.33 9.28
CA LEU A 595 20.84 -18.58 8.21
C LEU A 595 20.83 -17.05 8.35
N THR A 596 20.02 -16.48 9.25
CA THR A 596 19.95 -15.03 9.48
C THR A 596 20.26 -14.67 10.94
N VAL A 597 19.59 -15.35 11.86
CA VAL A 597 19.61 -15.13 13.31
C VAL A 597 20.21 -16.35 13.98
N LEU A 598 21.22 -16.12 14.82
CA LEU A 598 21.82 -17.17 15.64
C LEU A 598 20.79 -17.69 16.66
N GLN A 599 20.79 -18.99 16.94
CA GLN A 599 19.93 -19.61 17.95
C GLN A 599 20.03 -18.88 19.31
N LYS A 600 21.25 -18.55 19.75
CA LYS A 600 21.50 -17.81 21.00
C LYS A 600 20.90 -16.40 21.02
N SER A 601 20.58 -15.85 19.85
CA SER A 601 19.87 -14.58 19.70
C SER A 601 18.36 -14.76 19.60
N SER A 602 17.88 -15.88 19.06
CA SER A 602 16.44 -16.16 18.91
C SER A 602 15.76 -16.66 20.18
N LEU A 603 16.51 -17.33 21.07
CA LEU A 603 15.97 -17.91 22.29
C LEU A 603 16.18 -17.01 23.51
N ILE A 604 15.20 -16.99 24.43
CA ILE A 604 15.30 -16.28 25.73
C ILE A 604 15.17 -17.30 26.87
N GLU A 605 16.15 -17.31 27.77
CA GLU A 605 16.18 -18.19 28.93
C GLU A 605 15.00 -17.94 29.89
N GLY A 606 14.38 -19.04 30.33
CA GLY A 606 13.23 -19.03 31.24
C GLY A 606 11.88 -18.76 30.55
N THR A 607 11.83 -18.72 29.22
CA THR A 607 10.61 -18.74 28.41
C THR A 607 10.30 -20.16 27.92
N ASN A 608 9.14 -20.38 27.31
CA ASN A 608 8.94 -21.61 26.54
C ASN A 608 9.78 -21.53 25.25
N GLN A 609 10.71 -22.46 25.05
CA GLN A 609 11.67 -22.45 23.95
C GLN A 609 11.39 -23.63 23.02
N ILE A 610 11.24 -23.37 21.72
CA ILE A 610 10.99 -24.41 20.71
C ILE A 610 12.04 -24.28 19.60
N THR A 611 12.72 -25.37 19.30
CA THR A 611 13.68 -25.43 18.19
C THR A 611 13.11 -26.25 17.04
N VAL A 612 13.06 -25.66 15.85
CA VAL A 612 12.66 -26.32 14.61
C VAL A 612 13.93 -26.70 13.84
N ASN A 613 14.08 -27.99 13.54
CA ASN A 613 15.26 -28.51 12.85
C ASN A 613 14.87 -29.62 11.85
N PRO A 614 15.10 -29.44 10.54
CA PRO A 614 15.70 -28.25 9.93
C PRO A 614 14.69 -27.13 9.69
N ALA A 615 15.13 -25.87 9.80
CA ALA A 615 14.40 -24.70 9.31
C ALA A 615 15.32 -23.50 9.11
N SER A 616 15.32 -22.93 7.90
CA SER A 616 15.84 -21.57 7.68
C SER A 616 14.87 -20.50 8.19
N HIS A 617 15.33 -19.25 8.23
CA HIS A 617 14.59 -18.10 8.77
C HIS A 617 13.18 -17.98 8.19
N ARG A 618 13.05 -18.17 6.88
CA ARG A 618 11.75 -18.13 6.18
C ARG A 618 10.91 -19.38 6.40
N GLU A 619 11.55 -20.54 6.44
CA GLU A 619 10.86 -21.83 6.58
C GLU A 619 10.14 -21.97 7.92
N LEU A 620 10.54 -21.21 8.94
CA LEU A 620 9.83 -21.09 10.20
C LEU A 620 8.37 -20.65 10.06
N MET A 621 8.02 -19.88 9.02
CA MET A 621 6.66 -19.40 8.78
C MET A 621 5.96 -20.12 7.61
N GLU A 622 6.72 -20.88 6.82
CA GLU A 622 6.29 -21.44 5.54
C GLU A 622 6.17 -22.97 5.56
N LYS A 623 7.12 -23.69 6.18
CA LYS A 623 7.10 -25.16 6.23
C LYS A 623 6.21 -25.68 7.35
N ALA A 624 5.77 -26.93 7.18
CA ALA A 624 4.84 -27.57 8.12
C ALA A 624 5.40 -27.62 9.54
N GLU A 625 6.69 -27.90 9.71
CA GLU A 625 7.35 -28.00 11.00
C GLU A 625 7.34 -26.67 11.76
N GLY A 626 7.66 -25.57 11.06
CA GLY A 626 7.64 -24.21 11.62
C GLY A 626 6.22 -23.76 11.98
N ILE A 627 5.27 -23.97 11.07
CA ILE A 627 3.85 -23.66 11.31
C ILE A 627 3.30 -24.49 12.48
N GLN A 628 3.64 -25.77 12.56
CA GLN A 628 3.21 -26.64 13.66
C GLN A 628 3.78 -26.17 15.00
N ALA A 629 5.03 -25.73 15.05
CA ALA A 629 5.62 -25.15 16.26
C ALA A 629 4.82 -23.92 16.75
N ILE A 630 4.41 -23.04 15.83
CA ILE A 630 3.55 -21.88 16.13
C ILE A 630 2.19 -22.33 16.63
N LEU A 631 1.52 -23.27 15.94
CA LEU A 631 0.21 -23.80 16.33
C LEU A 631 0.26 -24.42 17.73
N ASN A 632 1.30 -25.20 18.03
CA ASN A 632 1.50 -25.81 19.34
C ASN A 632 1.62 -24.75 20.44
N ALA A 633 2.35 -23.67 20.17
CA ALA A 633 2.55 -22.57 21.12
C ALA A 633 1.24 -21.82 21.47
N ILE A 634 0.24 -21.83 20.57
CA ILE A 634 -1.09 -21.24 20.80
C ILE A 634 -2.16 -22.29 21.16
N GLY A 635 -1.78 -23.55 21.38
CA GLY A 635 -2.69 -24.62 21.80
C GLY A 635 -3.55 -25.23 20.68
N LEU A 636 -3.17 -25.04 19.42
CA LEU A 636 -3.84 -25.60 18.23
C LEU A 636 -3.16 -26.89 17.75
N ASN A 637 -2.80 -27.77 18.68
CA ASN A 637 -1.95 -28.95 18.44
C ASN A 637 -2.50 -29.92 17.38
N ASN A 638 -3.83 -29.97 17.20
CA ASN A 638 -4.51 -30.89 16.29
C ASN A 638 -4.75 -30.32 14.88
N VAL A 639 -4.37 -29.07 14.65
CA VAL A 639 -4.52 -28.43 13.32
C VAL A 639 -3.33 -28.84 12.45
N THR A 640 -3.61 -29.36 11.26
CA THR A 640 -2.56 -29.73 10.30
C THR A 640 -2.13 -28.51 9.46
N PRO A 641 -0.83 -28.21 9.35
CA PRO A 641 -0.29 -27.16 8.48
C PRO A 641 -0.63 -27.37 7.01
N LYS A 642 -0.95 -26.29 6.31
CA LYS A 642 -0.98 -26.24 4.84
C LYS A 642 0.41 -25.94 4.28
N THR A 643 0.72 -26.55 3.14
CA THR A 643 1.99 -26.39 2.42
C THR A 643 1.77 -26.15 0.92
N SER A 644 0.61 -25.60 0.55
CA SER A 644 0.19 -25.42 -0.85
C SER A 644 0.89 -24.26 -1.56
N THR A 645 1.54 -23.35 -0.83
CA THR A 645 2.26 -22.21 -1.39
C THR A 645 3.72 -22.23 -0.96
N ASN A 646 4.63 -22.14 -1.92
CA ASN A 646 6.06 -21.99 -1.62
C ASN A 646 6.53 -20.62 -2.07
N SER A 647 7.47 -20.07 -1.32
CA SER A 647 8.18 -18.84 -1.65
C SER A 647 8.91 -19.02 -2.96
N LEU A 648 8.86 -17.96 -3.76
CA LEU A 648 9.51 -17.97 -5.05
C LEU A 648 11.03 -17.95 -4.85
N PRO A 649 11.82 -18.53 -5.77
CA PRO A 649 13.26 -18.38 -5.73
C PRO A 649 13.62 -16.91 -5.95
N ARG A 650 14.54 -16.37 -5.14
CA ARG A 650 14.99 -14.98 -5.28
C ARG A 650 15.92 -14.78 -6.47
N ASN A 651 16.80 -15.74 -6.76
CA ASN A 651 17.79 -15.63 -7.83
C ASN A 651 17.59 -16.76 -8.86
N PRO A 652 17.78 -16.50 -10.17
CA PRO A 652 17.93 -15.19 -10.79
C PRO A 652 16.59 -14.44 -10.90
N THR A 653 16.56 -13.13 -10.65
CA THR A 653 15.36 -12.28 -10.74
C THR A 653 15.65 -10.95 -11.43
N LEU A 654 14.68 -10.49 -12.22
CA LEU A 654 14.59 -9.10 -12.67
C LEU A 654 13.49 -8.37 -11.91
N LEU A 655 13.82 -7.22 -11.34
CA LEU A 655 12.87 -6.33 -10.67
C LEU A 655 12.78 -5.00 -11.44
N PHE A 656 11.58 -4.52 -11.65
CA PHE A 656 11.30 -3.23 -12.29
C PHE A 656 10.37 -2.41 -11.41
N PHE A 657 10.76 -1.17 -11.10
CA PHE A 657 9.94 -0.25 -10.32
C PHE A 657 9.82 1.08 -11.07
N LEU A 658 8.61 1.43 -11.50
CA LEU A 658 8.34 2.58 -12.35
C LEU A 658 7.67 3.72 -11.56
N ARG A 659 8.45 4.75 -11.23
CA ARG A 659 7.97 5.98 -10.58
C ARG A 659 7.52 6.98 -11.64
N SER A 660 6.23 7.02 -11.99
CA SER A 660 5.77 7.82 -13.13
C SER A 660 4.26 7.97 -13.34
N PRO A 661 3.84 8.93 -14.20
CA PRO A 661 2.60 8.87 -14.96
C PRO A 661 2.79 8.08 -16.29
N ALA A 662 3.24 6.85 -16.21
CA ALA A 662 3.36 5.91 -17.33
C ALA A 662 3.13 4.46 -16.87
N GLU A 663 2.92 3.56 -17.83
CA GLU A 663 2.80 2.12 -17.63
C GLU A 663 3.99 1.38 -18.25
N LEU A 664 4.37 0.25 -17.66
CA LEU A 664 5.46 -0.60 -18.13
C LEU A 664 4.92 -1.93 -18.67
N SER A 665 5.30 -2.29 -19.89
CA SER A 665 5.10 -3.65 -20.42
C SER A 665 6.44 -4.29 -20.78
N ILE A 666 6.57 -5.58 -20.52
CA ILE A 666 7.81 -6.34 -20.71
C ILE A 666 7.54 -7.58 -21.56
N LEU A 667 8.36 -7.79 -22.58
CA LEU A 667 8.46 -9.05 -23.32
C LEU A 667 9.78 -9.73 -22.98
N GLY A 668 9.74 -11.04 -22.76
CA GLY A 668 10.89 -11.88 -22.50
C GLY A 668 11.76 -12.11 -23.75
N PRO A 669 12.86 -12.86 -23.60
CA PRO A 669 13.76 -13.21 -24.71
C PRO A 669 13.08 -13.98 -25.84
N ASP A 670 11.96 -14.65 -25.57
CA ASP A 670 11.13 -15.38 -26.53
C ASP A 670 10.13 -14.48 -27.29
N GLY A 671 10.06 -13.19 -26.94
CA GLY A 671 9.13 -12.22 -27.52
C GLY A 671 7.74 -12.21 -26.90
N ASN A 672 7.47 -13.01 -25.86
CA ASN A 672 6.17 -13.06 -25.18
C ASN A 672 6.23 -12.42 -23.79
N PRO A 673 5.09 -12.03 -23.21
CA PRO A 673 5.04 -11.65 -21.79
C PRO A 673 5.54 -12.81 -20.89
N PRO A 674 6.53 -12.58 -20.00
CA PRO A 674 7.04 -13.61 -19.10
C PRO A 674 5.92 -14.22 -18.24
N THR A 675 5.82 -15.55 -18.21
CA THR A 675 4.80 -16.28 -17.44
C THR A 675 5.11 -16.35 -15.94
N ASN A 676 6.39 -16.20 -15.60
CA ASN A 676 6.98 -16.15 -14.26
C ASN A 676 7.05 -14.72 -13.71
N MET A 677 5.95 -13.96 -13.86
CA MET A 677 5.89 -12.54 -13.51
C MET A 677 4.88 -12.28 -12.39
N ILE A 678 5.28 -11.50 -11.39
CA ILE A 678 4.37 -10.79 -10.48
C ILE A 678 4.29 -9.35 -10.96
N ASN A 679 3.08 -8.89 -11.31
CA ASN A 679 2.83 -7.52 -11.74
C ASN A 679 1.87 -6.84 -10.75
N SER A 680 2.40 -5.96 -9.89
CA SER A 680 1.59 -5.07 -9.08
C SER A 680 1.40 -3.76 -9.83
N ILE A 681 0.27 -3.64 -10.52
CA ILE A 681 -0.09 -2.45 -11.32
C ILE A 681 -0.21 -1.22 -10.41
N GLU A 682 -0.88 -1.37 -9.27
CA GLU A 682 -1.08 -0.29 -8.28
C GLU A 682 0.26 0.25 -7.74
N ASP A 683 1.21 -0.65 -7.49
CA ASP A 683 2.54 -0.28 -6.96
C ASP A 683 3.56 0.02 -8.07
N LYS A 684 3.17 -0.09 -9.35
CA LYS A 684 4.04 0.03 -10.53
C LYS A 684 5.32 -0.80 -10.42
N LEU A 685 5.16 -2.02 -9.92
CA LEU A 685 6.24 -2.93 -9.60
C LEU A 685 6.05 -4.25 -10.36
N ILE A 686 7.08 -4.65 -11.10
CA ILE A 686 7.12 -5.93 -11.81
C ILE A 686 8.31 -6.75 -11.32
N VAL A 687 8.09 -8.02 -10.99
CA VAL A 687 9.12 -8.99 -10.60
C VAL A 687 9.04 -10.20 -11.51
N ILE A 688 10.14 -10.54 -12.17
CA ILE A 688 10.28 -11.75 -12.98
C ILE A 688 11.25 -12.67 -12.23
N TYR A 689 10.72 -13.69 -11.57
CA TYR A 689 11.51 -14.67 -10.80
C TYR A 689 11.94 -15.84 -11.70
N ASN A 690 13.08 -16.48 -11.44
CA ASN A 690 13.68 -17.42 -12.40
C ASN A 690 13.84 -16.78 -13.80
N ALA A 691 14.30 -15.53 -13.84
CA ALA A 691 14.49 -14.81 -15.09
C ALA A 691 15.46 -15.58 -16.00
N GLN A 692 15.07 -15.77 -17.26
CA GLN A 692 15.89 -16.44 -18.27
C GLN A 692 16.95 -15.47 -18.83
N ASP A 693 18.14 -15.98 -19.11
CA ASP A 693 19.19 -15.23 -19.82
C ASP A 693 18.70 -14.82 -21.21
N GLY A 694 18.98 -13.59 -21.63
CA GLY A 694 18.60 -13.07 -22.95
C GLY A 694 18.19 -11.59 -22.94
N ASN A 695 17.60 -11.14 -24.04
CA ASN A 695 17.21 -9.75 -24.23
C ASN A 695 15.72 -9.53 -23.95
N TYR A 696 15.41 -8.71 -22.95
CA TYR A 696 14.04 -8.32 -22.61
C TYR A 696 13.68 -7.00 -23.30
N GLN A 697 12.46 -6.92 -23.83
CA GLN A 697 11.94 -5.70 -24.45
C GLN A 697 11.08 -4.96 -23.43
N LEU A 698 11.47 -3.73 -23.08
CA LEU A 698 10.74 -2.88 -22.15
C LEU A 698 10.06 -1.78 -22.95
N THR A 699 8.76 -1.57 -22.72
CA THR A 699 8.01 -0.45 -23.30
C THR A 699 7.39 0.36 -22.18
N VAL A 700 7.75 1.64 -22.11
CA VAL A 700 7.16 2.62 -21.19
C VAL A 700 6.17 3.48 -21.99
N SER A 701 4.89 3.42 -21.61
CA SER A 701 3.80 4.14 -22.28
C SER A 701 3.28 5.25 -21.39
N GLY A 702 3.39 6.50 -21.85
CA GLY A 702 2.94 7.68 -21.11
C GLY A 702 1.43 7.71 -20.89
N THR A 703 1.01 7.89 -19.64
CA THR A 703 -0.38 8.10 -19.25
C THR A 703 -0.66 9.52 -18.78
N GLY A 704 0.38 10.31 -18.51
CA GLY A 704 0.29 11.72 -18.15
C GLY A 704 1.52 12.51 -18.57
N ILE A 705 1.51 13.81 -18.27
CA ILE A 705 2.65 14.69 -18.51
C ILE A 705 3.54 14.69 -17.27
N GLY A 706 4.83 14.43 -17.45
CA GLY A 706 5.81 14.50 -16.36
C GLY A 706 7.07 13.70 -16.64
N SER A 707 7.91 13.56 -15.62
CA SER A 707 9.07 12.67 -15.67
C SER A 707 8.72 11.27 -15.14
N TYR A 708 9.45 10.27 -15.62
CA TYR A 708 9.46 8.93 -15.04
C TYR A 708 10.87 8.53 -14.62
N SER A 709 10.94 7.65 -13.62
CA SER A 709 12.13 6.88 -13.28
C SER A 709 11.79 5.39 -13.30
N LEU A 710 12.53 4.60 -14.08
CA LEU A 710 12.43 3.15 -14.12
C LEU A 710 13.68 2.56 -13.47
N ASP A 711 13.52 2.07 -12.25
CA ASP A 711 14.56 1.35 -11.51
C ASP A 711 14.55 -0.13 -11.91
N ILE A 712 15.71 -0.66 -12.27
CA ILE A 712 15.89 -2.03 -12.77
C ILE A 712 16.93 -2.74 -11.90
N GLY A 713 16.50 -3.80 -11.21
CA GLY A 713 17.34 -4.67 -10.40
C GLY A 713 17.58 -6.01 -11.10
N GLN A 714 18.85 -6.39 -11.25
CA GLN A 714 19.30 -7.72 -11.67
C GLN A 714 19.83 -8.44 -10.43
N LEU A 715 19.04 -9.37 -9.91
CA LEU A 715 19.36 -10.13 -8.69
C LEU A 715 19.84 -11.52 -9.08
N THR A 716 21.08 -11.86 -8.77
CA THR A 716 21.71 -13.13 -9.13
C THR A 716 22.60 -13.65 -8.01
N ASP A 717 22.99 -14.92 -8.07
CA ASP A 717 23.92 -15.50 -7.10
C ASP A 717 25.35 -14.95 -7.24
N SER A 718 25.70 -14.45 -8.44
CA SER A 718 27.04 -13.90 -8.71
C SER A 718 27.18 -12.48 -8.14
N GLN A 719 26.22 -11.62 -8.43
CA GLN A 719 26.16 -10.25 -7.95
C GLN A 719 24.77 -9.62 -8.15
N GLU A 720 24.51 -8.54 -7.43
CA GLU A 720 23.32 -7.72 -7.61
C GLU A 720 23.69 -6.41 -8.29
N VAL A 721 22.94 -6.04 -9.33
CA VAL A 721 23.21 -4.83 -10.12
C VAL A 721 21.93 -4.03 -10.27
N TRP A 722 22.01 -2.74 -9.92
CA TRP A 722 20.90 -1.80 -10.05
C TRP A 722 21.24 -0.68 -11.01
N GLN A 723 20.27 -0.31 -11.84
CA GLN A 723 20.35 0.84 -12.74
C GLN A 723 19.01 1.58 -12.77
N THR A 724 19.04 2.86 -13.11
CA THR A 724 17.83 3.70 -13.19
C THR A 724 17.81 4.42 -14.53
N ILE A 725 16.69 4.33 -15.24
CA ILE A 725 16.42 5.10 -16.46
C ILE A 725 15.49 6.24 -16.10
N LYS A 726 15.83 7.48 -16.46
CA LYS A 726 14.96 8.65 -16.27
C LYS A 726 14.66 9.29 -17.62
N ASN A 727 13.40 9.66 -17.86
CA ASN A 727 12.99 10.40 -19.06
C ASN A 727 11.70 11.19 -18.80
N ASN A 728 11.26 11.99 -19.79
CA ASN A 728 9.94 12.63 -19.80
C ASN A 728 8.94 11.84 -20.60
N THR A 729 7.67 11.96 -20.21
CA THR A 729 6.54 11.38 -20.90
C THR A 729 5.37 12.36 -21.03
N THR A 730 4.54 12.09 -22.01
CA THR A 730 3.25 12.74 -22.29
C THR A 730 2.25 11.64 -22.64
N PRO A 731 0.93 11.87 -22.53
CA PRO A 731 -0.06 10.85 -22.92
C PRO A 731 0.21 10.28 -24.31
N GLY A 732 0.34 8.96 -24.42
CA GLY A 732 0.60 8.23 -25.66
C GLY A 732 2.06 8.21 -26.15
N LYS A 733 3.00 8.90 -25.46
CA LYS A 733 4.43 8.78 -25.79
C LYS A 733 4.91 7.36 -25.44
N ILE A 734 5.64 6.74 -26.37
CA ILE A 734 6.16 5.38 -26.20
C ILE A 734 7.70 5.44 -26.21
N ASP A 735 8.31 5.03 -25.11
CA ASP A 735 9.75 4.84 -24.98
C ASP A 735 10.05 3.32 -24.96
N LYS A 736 10.98 2.86 -25.81
CA LYS A 736 11.34 1.43 -25.92
C LYS A 736 12.80 1.20 -25.53
N TYR A 737 13.04 0.16 -24.74
CA TYR A 737 14.36 -0.25 -24.29
C TYR A 737 14.58 -1.75 -24.48
N GLN A 738 15.83 -2.16 -24.65
CA GLN A 738 16.27 -3.55 -24.73
C GLN A 738 17.23 -3.81 -23.57
N LEU A 739 16.90 -4.76 -22.68
CA LEU A 739 17.71 -5.12 -21.51
C LEU A 739 18.36 -6.49 -21.73
N GLU A 740 19.69 -6.54 -21.82
CA GLU A 740 20.46 -7.79 -21.85
C GLU A 740 20.66 -8.32 -20.43
N PHE A 741 20.04 -9.45 -20.11
CA PHE A 741 20.22 -10.12 -18.82
C PHE A 741 21.06 -11.39 -18.96
N ASN A 742 22.03 -11.55 -18.05
CA ASN A 742 22.82 -12.77 -17.89
C ASN A 742 22.97 -13.06 -16.40
N SER A 743 22.44 -14.20 -15.95
CA SER A 743 22.42 -14.60 -14.54
C SER A 743 23.80 -14.84 -13.94
N GLN A 744 24.80 -15.22 -14.74
CA GLN A 744 26.17 -15.49 -14.29
C GLN A 744 27.06 -14.24 -14.30
N ASN A 745 26.68 -13.23 -15.08
CA ASN A 745 27.43 -11.99 -15.24
C ASN A 745 26.47 -10.82 -15.53
N PRO A 746 25.61 -10.43 -14.57
CA PRO A 746 24.68 -9.33 -14.79
C PRO A 746 25.46 -8.03 -14.99
N LYS A 747 25.07 -7.22 -15.97
CA LYS A 747 25.85 -6.03 -16.37
C LYS A 747 25.27 -4.76 -15.77
N LEU A 748 26.14 -3.86 -15.31
CA LEU A 748 25.73 -2.47 -15.03
C LEU A 748 25.45 -1.77 -16.35
N ASN A 749 24.34 -1.02 -16.44
CA ASN A 749 23.88 -0.36 -17.66
C ASN A 749 23.61 -1.39 -18.79
N ALA A 750 22.89 -2.47 -18.45
CA ALA A 750 22.53 -3.60 -19.31
C ALA A 750 21.56 -3.25 -20.46
N ILE A 751 21.24 -1.98 -20.67
CA ILE A 751 20.44 -1.57 -21.83
C ILE A 751 21.35 -1.68 -23.07
N SER A 752 21.07 -2.64 -23.96
CA SER A 752 22.07 -3.17 -24.91
C SER A 752 21.79 -2.88 -26.39
N ASN A 753 20.63 -2.34 -26.75
CA ASN A 753 20.28 -2.14 -28.16
C ASN A 753 19.38 -0.92 -28.36
N THR A 754 19.85 0.20 -27.85
CA THR A 754 19.30 1.50 -28.20
C THR A 754 20.30 2.20 -29.11
N ASP A 755 19.82 2.80 -30.20
CA ASP A 755 20.67 3.56 -31.10
C ASP A 755 21.48 4.64 -30.33
N GLN A 756 22.57 5.14 -30.92
CA GLN A 756 23.38 6.20 -30.32
C GLN A 756 22.51 7.38 -29.84
N ASN A 757 21.43 7.69 -30.57
CA ASN A 757 20.49 8.75 -30.23
C ASN A 757 19.82 8.52 -28.87
N THR A 758 19.41 7.31 -28.53
CA THR A 758 18.72 7.06 -27.25
C THR A 758 19.62 7.40 -26.05
N TYR A 759 20.89 7.01 -26.08
CA TYR A 759 21.82 7.39 -25.01
C TYR A 759 22.06 8.91 -24.98
N LEU A 760 22.12 9.55 -26.15
CA LEU A 760 22.22 11.01 -26.22
C LEU A 760 20.96 11.71 -25.69
N GLU A 761 19.77 11.15 -25.91
CA GLU A 761 18.51 11.64 -25.35
C GLU A 761 18.46 11.50 -23.83
N LEU A 762 18.88 10.36 -23.28
CA LEU A 762 19.02 10.16 -21.83
C LEU A 762 20.02 11.16 -21.23
N ALA A 763 21.15 11.38 -21.89
CA ALA A 763 22.14 12.39 -21.47
C ALA A 763 21.56 13.81 -21.52
N ARG A 764 20.85 14.18 -22.60
CA ARG A 764 20.19 15.49 -22.74
C ARG A 764 19.16 15.71 -21.65
N PHE A 765 18.28 14.73 -21.42
CA PHE A 765 17.28 14.79 -20.38
C PHE A 765 17.93 15.07 -19.02
N GLN A 766 18.97 14.31 -18.69
CA GLN A 766 19.70 14.46 -17.43
C GLN A 766 20.34 15.85 -17.28
N LEU A 767 20.90 16.41 -18.35
CA LEU A 767 21.47 17.77 -18.38
C LEU A 767 20.39 18.85 -18.24
N GLU A 768 19.22 18.66 -18.86
CA GLU A 768 18.10 19.59 -18.74
C GLU A 768 17.48 19.56 -17.33
N GLN A 769 17.37 18.39 -16.70
CA GLN A 769 16.95 18.29 -15.29
C GLN A 769 17.93 19.05 -14.38
N LEU A 770 19.23 18.89 -14.63
CA LEU A 770 20.26 19.61 -13.89
C LEU A 770 20.15 21.13 -14.06
N LYS A 771 19.88 21.61 -15.29
CA LYS A 771 19.61 23.03 -15.57
C LYS A 771 18.38 23.54 -14.82
N ASN A 772 17.28 22.81 -14.90
CA ASN A 772 16.03 23.16 -14.22
C ASN A 772 16.22 23.22 -12.70
N TYR A 773 16.91 22.25 -12.13
CA TYR A 773 17.26 22.23 -10.72
C TYR A 773 18.04 23.50 -10.32
N ILE A 774 19.11 23.85 -11.05
CA ILE A 774 19.92 25.05 -10.78
C ILE A 774 19.09 26.33 -10.92
N ASN A 775 18.21 26.40 -11.93
CA ASN A 775 17.32 27.55 -12.13
C ASN A 775 16.35 27.74 -10.95
N ASN A 776 15.83 26.65 -10.40
CA ASN A 776 14.89 26.67 -9.29
C ASN A 776 15.53 26.92 -7.92
N GLN A 777 16.87 26.92 -7.82
CA GLN A 777 17.56 27.23 -6.57
C GLN A 777 17.39 28.70 -6.18
N VAL A 778 16.61 28.97 -5.14
CA VAL A 778 16.33 30.33 -4.64
C VAL A 778 17.59 30.99 -4.05
N ASN A 779 18.50 30.20 -3.51
CA ASN A 779 19.72 30.67 -2.83
C ASN A 779 20.88 31.05 -3.77
N LEU A 780 20.72 30.88 -5.08
CA LEU A 780 21.75 31.20 -6.07
C LEU A 780 21.52 32.57 -6.71
N SER A 781 22.55 33.41 -6.73
CA SER A 781 22.51 34.66 -7.50
C SER A 781 22.39 34.39 -9.00
N ILE A 782 21.76 35.30 -9.74
CA ILE A 782 21.58 35.20 -11.19
C ILE A 782 22.92 34.96 -11.90
N LYS A 783 23.98 35.66 -11.47
CA LYS A 783 25.34 35.46 -12.00
C LYS A 783 25.84 34.03 -11.78
N LYS A 784 25.70 33.49 -10.56
CA LYS A 784 26.11 32.11 -10.27
C LYS A 784 25.29 31.08 -11.07
N LYS A 785 23.98 31.28 -11.21
CA LYS A 785 23.13 30.42 -12.07
C LYS A 785 23.64 30.42 -13.50
N THR A 786 23.90 31.61 -14.06
CA THR A 786 24.43 31.77 -15.42
C THR A 786 25.79 31.09 -15.59
N ASP A 787 26.72 31.27 -14.65
CA ASP A 787 28.05 30.64 -14.67
C ASP A 787 27.98 29.10 -14.62
N LEU A 788 26.91 28.54 -14.03
CA LEU A 788 26.67 27.09 -13.97
C LEU A 788 25.93 26.56 -15.19
N ILE A 789 24.97 27.31 -15.74
CA ILE A 789 24.09 26.89 -16.84
C ILE A 789 24.76 27.04 -18.21
N ASN A 790 25.48 28.14 -18.48
CA ASN A 790 26.12 28.36 -19.78
C ASN A 790 27.01 27.19 -20.26
N PRO A 791 27.85 26.57 -19.39
CA PRO A 791 28.58 25.38 -19.81
C PRO A 791 27.70 24.13 -20.01
N LEU A 792 26.55 24.00 -19.35
CA LEU A 792 25.58 22.92 -19.64
C LEU A 792 24.95 23.11 -21.03
N ASP A 793 24.60 24.34 -21.41
CA ASP A 793 24.12 24.65 -22.77
C ASP A 793 25.18 24.36 -23.84
N LYS A 794 26.45 24.61 -23.53
CA LYS A 794 27.56 24.22 -24.40
C LYS A 794 27.63 22.70 -24.57
N ILE A 795 27.45 21.92 -23.49
CA ILE A 795 27.43 20.45 -23.58
C ILE A 795 26.25 19.99 -24.47
N LEU A 796 25.06 20.52 -24.26
CA LEU A 796 23.88 20.23 -25.09
C LEU A 796 24.09 20.58 -26.57
N THR A 797 24.79 21.68 -26.84
CA THR A 797 25.18 22.07 -28.21
C THR A 797 26.14 21.06 -28.82
N LEU A 798 27.16 20.61 -28.09
CA LEU A 798 28.11 19.58 -28.54
C LEU A 798 27.40 18.25 -28.84
N ILE A 799 26.43 17.86 -28.01
CA ILE A 799 25.59 16.67 -28.26
C ILE A 799 24.80 16.85 -29.57
N SER A 800 24.25 18.04 -29.82
CA SER A 800 23.50 18.36 -31.05
C SER A 800 24.36 18.38 -32.30
N GLN A 801 25.65 18.63 -32.16
CA GLN A 801 26.64 18.58 -33.23
C GLN A 801 27.30 17.20 -33.38
N ASN A 802 26.80 16.19 -32.66
CA ASN A 802 27.38 14.84 -32.58
C ASN A 802 28.87 14.81 -32.15
N GLN A 803 29.32 15.81 -31.39
CA GLN A 803 30.69 15.90 -30.87
C GLN A 803 30.80 15.23 -29.49
N ILE A 804 30.54 13.93 -29.43
CA ILE A 804 30.34 13.18 -28.17
C ILE A 804 31.58 13.22 -27.27
N GLN A 805 32.79 13.01 -27.82
CA GLN A 805 34.03 13.08 -27.02
C GLN A 805 34.21 14.46 -26.37
N ASN A 806 33.94 15.53 -27.10
CA ASN A 806 34.01 16.90 -26.57
C ASN A 806 32.93 17.14 -25.51
N ALA A 807 31.73 16.60 -25.70
CA ALA A 807 30.65 16.67 -24.72
C ALA A 807 31.02 15.96 -23.41
N ILE A 808 31.61 14.75 -23.47
CA ILE A 808 32.13 14.01 -22.30
C ILE A 808 33.13 14.86 -21.53
N LEU A 809 34.14 15.40 -22.23
CA LEU A 809 35.18 16.19 -21.59
C LEU A 809 34.63 17.48 -20.98
N ALA A 810 33.70 18.16 -21.67
CA ALA A 810 33.03 19.36 -21.15
C ALA A 810 32.17 19.05 -19.91
N ALA A 811 31.47 17.92 -19.89
CA ALA A 811 30.69 17.46 -18.74
C ALA A 811 31.57 17.14 -17.53
N VAL A 812 32.70 16.45 -17.73
CA VAL A 812 33.66 16.17 -16.66
C VAL A 812 34.31 17.46 -16.16
N GLN A 813 34.62 18.40 -17.04
CA GLN A 813 35.11 19.72 -16.65
C GLN A 813 34.09 20.49 -15.82
N TRP A 814 32.81 20.47 -16.21
CA TRP A 814 31.72 21.06 -15.42
C TRP A 814 31.65 20.43 -14.02
N ARG A 815 31.76 19.10 -13.93
CA ARG A 815 31.77 18.36 -12.66
C ARG A 815 32.89 18.82 -11.72
N THR A 816 34.04 19.24 -12.26
CA THR A 816 35.19 19.71 -11.45
C THR A 816 34.99 21.08 -10.78
N LYS A 817 33.85 21.76 -11.04
CA LYS A 817 33.47 22.97 -10.31
C LYS A 817 33.13 22.62 -8.85
N THR A 818 33.40 23.56 -7.95
CA THR A 818 33.09 23.47 -6.53
C THR A 818 31.84 24.27 -6.21
N PHE A 819 30.96 23.72 -5.39
CA PHE A 819 29.66 24.31 -5.06
C PHE A 819 29.61 24.63 -3.56
N ASN A 820 29.50 25.91 -3.17
CA ASN A 820 29.57 26.32 -1.76
C ASN A 820 28.23 26.15 -1.01
N TYR A 821 27.52 25.01 -1.12
CA TYR A 821 26.23 24.77 -0.44
C TYR A 821 25.84 23.28 -0.44
N SER A 822 24.78 22.93 0.30
CA SER A 822 24.37 21.55 0.69
C SER A 822 24.23 20.54 -0.45
N ASP A 823 23.97 20.99 -1.67
CA ASP A 823 23.54 20.12 -2.78
C ASP A 823 24.67 19.76 -3.76
N GLU A 824 25.93 20.06 -3.41
CA GLU A 824 27.11 19.78 -4.23
C GLU A 824 27.17 18.33 -4.73
N ILE A 825 26.83 17.38 -3.87
CA ILE A 825 26.87 15.94 -4.18
C ILE A 825 25.78 15.57 -5.17
N TYR A 826 24.55 16.03 -4.96
CA TYR A 826 23.44 15.79 -5.89
C TYR A 826 23.81 16.25 -7.30
N LEU A 827 24.31 17.49 -7.43
CA LEU A 827 24.73 18.05 -8.73
C LEU A 827 25.83 17.22 -9.39
N LYS A 828 26.81 16.77 -8.61
CA LYS A 828 27.93 15.93 -9.07
C LYS A 828 27.48 14.53 -9.49
N GLN A 829 26.48 13.96 -8.84
CA GLN A 829 25.94 12.65 -9.21
C GLN A 829 25.08 12.72 -10.47
N GLU A 830 24.21 13.72 -10.60
CA GLU A 830 23.37 13.88 -11.80
C GLU A 830 24.22 14.14 -13.05
N ILE A 831 25.29 14.95 -12.97
CA ILE A 831 26.22 15.10 -14.11
C ILE A 831 27.03 13.82 -14.37
N SER A 832 27.36 13.04 -13.32
CA SER A 832 28.06 11.75 -13.50
C SER A 832 27.20 10.76 -14.29
N GLN A 833 25.88 10.74 -14.03
CA GLN A 833 24.95 9.92 -14.81
C GLN A 833 24.88 10.36 -16.28
N ALA A 834 24.87 11.67 -16.56
CA ALA A 834 24.93 12.17 -17.93
C ALA A 834 26.24 11.77 -18.64
N ILE A 835 27.37 11.82 -17.93
CA ILE A 835 28.68 11.38 -18.43
C ILE A 835 28.63 9.89 -18.81
N GLU A 836 28.04 9.03 -17.97
CA GLU A 836 27.89 7.60 -18.27
C GLU A 836 27.07 7.35 -19.54
N TRP A 837 25.96 8.07 -19.73
CA TRP A 837 25.18 7.98 -20.96
C TRP A 837 25.95 8.45 -22.20
N LEU A 838 26.71 9.54 -22.10
CA LEU A 838 27.55 10.00 -23.21
C LEU A 838 28.65 8.99 -23.57
N ILE A 839 29.24 8.33 -22.57
CA ILE A 839 30.22 7.27 -22.79
C ILE A 839 29.57 6.08 -23.51
N LYS A 840 28.35 5.68 -23.13
CA LYS A 840 27.60 4.64 -23.86
C LYS A 840 27.30 5.02 -25.31
N ALA A 841 26.89 6.26 -25.56
CA ALA A 841 26.71 6.76 -26.91
C ALA A 841 28.03 6.72 -27.72
N TYR A 842 29.16 6.95 -27.06
CA TYR A 842 30.49 6.91 -27.66
C TYR A 842 30.99 5.49 -27.97
N GLU A 843 30.73 4.52 -27.08
CA GLU A 843 31.11 3.11 -27.24
C GLU A 843 30.56 2.51 -28.55
N LEU A 844 29.43 3.00 -29.06
CA LEU A 844 28.85 2.54 -30.32
C LEU A 844 29.61 3.00 -31.56
N ASN A 845 30.34 4.12 -31.50
CA ASN A 845 31.09 4.69 -32.62
C ASN A 845 32.39 5.36 -32.13
N PRO A 846 33.38 4.58 -31.63
CA PRO A 846 34.62 5.13 -31.11
C PRO A 846 35.51 5.67 -32.24
N LEU A 847 36.35 6.67 -31.93
CA LEU A 847 37.31 7.22 -32.88
C LEU A 847 38.56 6.33 -32.97
N PRO A 848 39.22 6.27 -34.14
CA PRO A 848 40.49 5.54 -34.25
C PRO A 848 41.61 6.27 -33.48
N THR A 849 42.20 5.59 -32.50
CA THR A 849 43.28 6.12 -31.66
C THR A 849 44.51 5.20 -31.66
N ILE A 850 45.70 5.80 -31.63
CA ILE A 850 46.99 5.09 -31.65
C ILE A 850 47.42 4.69 -30.23
N LYS A 851 47.79 3.41 -30.05
CA LYS A 851 48.25 2.78 -28.80
C LYS A 851 49.19 3.64 -27.94
N LEU A 852 50.19 4.29 -28.57
CA LEU A 852 51.21 5.07 -27.87
C LEU A 852 50.63 6.30 -27.15
N ALA A 853 49.66 6.98 -27.76
CA ALA A 853 49.02 8.16 -27.17
C ALA A 853 48.18 7.75 -25.94
N SER A 854 47.40 6.68 -26.09
CA SER A 854 46.61 6.09 -25.01
C SER A 854 47.50 5.65 -23.82
N GLN A 855 48.62 4.96 -24.10
CA GLN A 855 49.55 4.50 -23.06
C GLN A 855 50.15 5.66 -22.25
N LYS A 856 50.61 6.73 -22.91
CA LYS A 856 51.18 7.90 -22.22
C LYS A 856 50.17 8.54 -21.28
N LEU A 857 48.92 8.62 -21.71
CA LEU A 857 47.86 9.25 -20.94
C LEU A 857 47.42 8.39 -19.75
N LEU A 858 47.34 7.07 -19.93
CA LEU A 858 47.09 6.13 -18.84
C LEU A 858 48.18 6.22 -17.76
N THR A 859 49.46 6.27 -18.14
CA THR A 859 50.57 6.45 -17.19
C THR A 859 50.47 7.79 -16.44
N ALA A 860 50.10 8.87 -17.14
CA ALA A 860 49.87 10.16 -16.50
C ALA A 860 48.69 10.12 -15.51
N ALA A 861 47.59 9.46 -15.86
CA ALA A 861 46.42 9.27 -15.00
C ALA A 861 46.77 8.51 -13.71
N LYS A 862 47.49 7.38 -13.82
CA LYS A 862 48.00 6.63 -12.66
C LYS A 862 48.86 7.50 -11.73
N THR A 863 49.74 8.30 -12.32
CA THR A 863 50.65 9.19 -11.57
C THR A 863 49.88 10.29 -10.84
N GLU A 864 48.89 10.92 -11.49
CA GLU A 864 48.05 11.95 -10.89
C GLU A 864 47.14 11.40 -9.77
N HIS A 865 46.58 10.21 -9.97
CA HIS A 865 45.79 9.51 -8.97
C HIS A 865 46.61 9.19 -7.72
N GLN A 866 47.82 8.63 -7.86
CA GLN A 866 48.73 8.37 -6.73
C GLN A 866 49.12 9.65 -5.98
N LYS A 867 49.39 10.76 -6.69
CA LYS A 867 49.66 12.06 -6.06
C LYS A 867 48.45 12.57 -5.27
N THR A 868 47.25 12.31 -5.77
CA THR A 868 45.99 12.70 -5.12
C THR A 868 45.80 11.93 -3.83
N ILE A 869 45.96 10.60 -3.83
CA ILE A 869 45.92 9.75 -2.62
C ILE A 869 46.88 10.30 -1.54
N LYS A 870 48.15 10.51 -1.89
CA LYS A 870 49.15 11.06 -0.96
C LYS A 870 48.76 12.43 -0.39
N THR A 871 48.07 13.24 -1.19
CA THR A 871 47.60 14.56 -0.76
C THR A 871 46.45 14.44 0.24
N ILE A 872 45.51 13.52 0.00
CA ILE A 872 44.41 13.22 0.92
C ILE A 872 44.97 12.74 2.25
N GLU A 873 45.84 11.72 2.23
CA GLU A 873 46.47 11.16 3.43
C GLU A 873 47.21 12.23 4.25
N LYS A 874 47.86 13.18 3.57
CA LYS A 874 48.58 14.28 4.22
C LYS A 874 47.64 15.33 4.82
N LYS A 875 46.59 15.73 4.12
CA LYS A 875 45.83 16.96 4.41
C LYS A 875 44.42 16.76 4.95
N VAL A 876 43.78 15.63 4.65
CA VAL A 876 42.40 15.36 5.06
C VAL A 876 42.40 14.54 6.35
N ARG A 877 41.52 14.90 7.28
CA ARG A 877 41.30 14.20 8.54
C ARG A 877 39.81 13.93 8.69
N GLY A 878 39.45 12.72 9.12
CA GLY A 878 38.05 12.33 9.32
C GLY A 878 37.28 12.04 8.02
N GLU A 879 35.95 12.02 8.16
CA GLU A 879 35.00 11.72 7.08
C GLU A 879 34.87 12.92 6.13
N ASN A 880 34.88 12.68 4.82
CA ASN A 880 34.63 13.70 3.79
C ASN A 880 34.06 13.03 2.52
N GLU A 881 32.74 13.03 2.43
CA GLU A 881 31.96 12.28 1.43
C GLU A 881 32.17 12.80 0.00
N VAL A 882 32.30 14.12 -0.17
CA VAL A 882 32.53 14.74 -1.49
C VAL A 882 33.87 14.30 -2.07
N ILE A 883 34.93 14.32 -1.24
CA ILE A 883 36.26 13.83 -1.62
C ILE A 883 36.22 12.33 -1.90
N ALA A 884 35.49 11.55 -1.09
CA ALA A 884 35.36 10.12 -1.26
C ALA A 884 34.68 9.73 -2.57
N GLU A 885 33.59 10.42 -2.93
CA GLU A 885 32.86 10.20 -4.18
C GLU A 885 33.77 10.46 -5.38
N GLY A 886 34.46 11.61 -5.38
CA GLY A 886 35.42 11.95 -6.44
C GLY A 886 36.58 10.95 -6.56
N LEU A 887 37.06 10.44 -5.43
CA LEU A 887 38.11 9.41 -5.40
C LEU A 887 37.62 8.07 -5.96
N ASN A 888 36.45 7.59 -5.52
CA ASN A 888 35.88 6.32 -5.98
C ASN A 888 35.58 6.35 -7.49
N LEU A 889 35.04 7.46 -8.00
CA LEU A 889 34.80 7.63 -9.42
C LEU A 889 36.10 7.66 -10.23
N ASN A 890 37.15 8.28 -9.69
CA ASN A 890 38.48 8.27 -10.28
C ASN A 890 39.05 6.84 -10.36
N GLU A 891 38.96 6.08 -9.28
CA GLU A 891 39.37 4.66 -9.25
C GLU A 891 38.61 3.81 -10.27
N LYS A 892 37.27 3.99 -10.37
CA LYS A 892 36.43 3.34 -11.38
C LYS A 892 36.95 3.59 -12.79
N TYR A 893 37.10 4.86 -13.18
CA TYR A 893 37.54 5.20 -14.53
C TYR A 893 38.99 4.82 -14.80
N LEU A 894 39.88 4.88 -13.80
CA LEU A 894 41.24 4.41 -13.96
C LEU A 894 41.29 2.89 -14.22
N LYS A 895 40.49 2.10 -13.50
CA LYS A 895 40.36 0.66 -13.73
C LYS A 895 39.79 0.34 -15.11
N LEU A 896 38.77 1.06 -15.55
CA LEU A 896 38.22 0.92 -16.91
C LEU A 896 39.28 1.25 -17.96
N ALA A 897 40.04 2.34 -17.78
CA ALA A 897 41.12 2.71 -18.68
C ALA A 897 42.18 1.61 -18.82
N GLU A 898 42.53 0.95 -17.70
CA GLU A 898 43.47 -0.17 -17.71
C GLU A 898 42.91 -1.42 -18.40
N THR A 899 41.64 -1.76 -18.14
CA THR A 899 40.97 -2.91 -18.76
C THR A 899 40.89 -2.74 -20.28
N ASP A 900 40.42 -1.58 -20.75
CA ASP A 900 40.30 -1.30 -22.18
C ASP A 900 41.65 -1.22 -22.87
N PHE A 901 42.68 -0.69 -22.21
CA PHE A 901 44.03 -0.73 -22.76
C PHE A 901 44.50 -2.16 -23.01
N LYS A 902 44.23 -3.08 -22.06
CA LYS A 902 44.57 -4.51 -22.19
C LYS A 902 43.75 -5.21 -23.28
N GLN A 903 42.50 -4.78 -23.49
CA GLN A 903 41.61 -5.31 -24.53
C GLN A 903 41.84 -4.67 -25.91
N ASN A 904 42.85 -3.80 -26.06
CA ASN A 904 43.15 -3.04 -27.28
C ASN A 904 42.11 -1.98 -27.68
N ASN A 905 41.20 -1.61 -26.77
CA ASN A 905 40.26 -0.51 -26.90
C ASN A 905 40.95 0.83 -26.56
N TYR A 906 41.98 1.20 -27.34
CA TYR A 906 42.88 2.31 -27.01
C TYR A 906 42.19 3.67 -26.89
N ASP A 907 41.13 3.88 -27.66
CA ASP A 907 40.37 5.13 -27.68
C ASP A 907 39.54 5.35 -26.41
N LEU A 908 38.76 4.34 -25.99
CA LEU A 908 38.06 4.34 -24.71
C LEU A 908 39.02 4.46 -23.53
N SER A 909 40.14 3.73 -23.58
CA SER A 909 41.20 3.84 -22.58
C SER A 909 41.74 5.28 -22.47
N GLN A 910 41.86 6.00 -23.60
CA GLN A 910 42.29 7.39 -23.61
C GLN A 910 41.24 8.30 -22.94
N ILE A 911 39.96 8.13 -23.26
CA ILE A 911 38.86 8.90 -22.64
C ILE A 911 38.83 8.67 -21.13
N TYR A 912 38.81 7.41 -20.69
CA TYR A 912 38.79 7.07 -19.27
C TYR A 912 40.02 7.62 -18.52
N SER A 913 41.19 7.62 -19.16
CA SER A 913 42.40 8.24 -18.61
C SER A 913 42.24 9.76 -18.45
N LEU A 914 41.63 10.47 -19.42
CA LEU A 914 41.33 11.91 -19.29
C LEU A 914 40.36 12.19 -18.14
N ILE A 915 39.31 11.38 -18.02
CA ILE A 915 38.31 11.51 -16.95
C ILE A 915 38.99 11.34 -15.59
N SER A 916 39.79 10.28 -15.40
CA SER A 916 40.55 10.02 -14.17
C SER A 916 41.47 11.19 -13.79
N ARG A 917 42.14 11.82 -14.76
CA ARG A 917 42.97 13.02 -14.54
C ARG A 917 42.17 14.22 -14.09
N LEU A 918 41.03 14.49 -14.73
CA LEU A 918 40.15 15.59 -14.35
C LEU A 918 39.56 15.38 -12.94
N LEU A 919 39.15 14.16 -12.60
CA LEU A 919 38.68 13.81 -11.25
C LEU A 919 39.81 13.93 -10.20
N SER A 920 41.05 13.56 -10.55
CA SER A 920 42.22 13.82 -9.69
C SER A 920 42.41 15.31 -9.42
N ASN A 921 42.15 16.18 -10.41
CA ASN A 921 42.18 17.63 -10.23
C ASN A 921 41.03 18.14 -9.37
N GLU A 922 39.82 17.62 -9.57
CA GLU A 922 38.66 17.94 -8.75
C GLU A 922 38.93 17.64 -7.28
N VAL A 923 39.35 16.42 -6.96
CA VAL A 923 39.65 16.01 -5.58
C VAL A 923 40.73 16.90 -4.96
N ARG A 924 41.78 17.24 -5.71
CA ARG A 924 42.82 18.16 -5.22
C ARG A 924 42.33 19.60 -5.04
N LYS A 925 41.31 20.05 -5.78
CA LYS A 925 40.66 21.35 -5.55
C LYS A 925 39.82 21.32 -4.28
N LEU A 926 39.05 20.25 -4.04
CA LEU A 926 38.25 20.09 -2.83
C LEU A 926 39.09 20.04 -1.54
N ILE A 927 40.34 19.59 -1.63
CA ILE A 927 41.29 19.59 -0.50
C ILE A 927 41.85 20.99 -0.20
N LYS A 928 41.89 21.89 -1.18
CA LYS A 928 42.44 23.25 -1.03
C LYS A 928 41.37 24.18 -0.48
#